data_AF-B0RFH0-F1
#
_entry.id   AF-B0RFH0-F1
#
_cell.length_a   1.000
_cell.length_b   1.000
_cell.length_c   1.000
_cell.angle_alpha   90.00
_cell.angle_beta   90.00
_cell.angle_gamma   90.00
#
_symmetry.space_group_name_H-M   'P 1'
#
loop_
_entity.id
_entity.type
_entity.pdbx_description
1 polymer ?
#
loop_
_entity_poly.entity_id
_entity_poly.type
_entity_poly.pdbx_seq_one_letter_code
_entity_poly.pdbx_strand_id
1 'polypeptide(L)'
;MGVAIGFAKKADGSTALSAVVGYLVLSNVFTVMSPVVLAGQTTVAGAQVEIDYSVFGGIVVGLVTAWLFDRYHTIQLPSYLGFFGGRRFVPIIVSLVSLVIGFGLSYAYPVFDLGLAGLGAFIGGTGALGAFVYGFTNRMLIPVGLHHILNSYVWFLQGSYTKGDGSVVTGELTRFAAGDPTAGALTSGFYPVLMFGLPAAALAMIHLSNPAQRKAAIGILGAAGLTAFLTGVTEPLEFAFMFAAFPLYVVHALLTGLSLAIANLLDIHLGFSFSAGLFDLLLYGTAPAAKNIGLLVIMGVVYFAVYYVLFRLVIKRWNLRTPGREDVAAPVDGAAPRPCRGGRGCRGRCIRPSGRGPRRRRVGAHRRAADPGLRWARQPRPRRRVHHAPARRGRGPHARRPRAPQGARRRRRDRGRRQRPGRLRPARGVAEGRDARGHLMEVVVVPTAEDAAPLVADAYRALLERRPDAVLGLATGSTPLPLYWELIRRHREEGLSFARARAFLLDEYVGLPDGHPERYRAFIAEELERHVDFAPDAILGPGDAGSDPLDAGPAYERAIREAGGIDLQILGIGTDGHLAFNMPMSSLGSRTRLKTLTPRTRRDNARFFGGDVDRVPTQCLTQGLATILDSRHAILLGFGRAKAPAVRAAVEGALSARWPASVLQLHPHATVVVDEEAAAELEFVDHYRDTFAGKPAGQGL
;
A
#
# COMPACT_ATOMS: atom_id res chain seq x y z
N MET A 1 -18.41 6.43 6.47
CA MET A 1 -17.04 6.85 6.05
C MET A 1 -16.35 5.82 5.15
N GLY A 2 -15.85 4.69 5.67
CA GLY A 2 -14.99 3.77 4.90
C GLY A 2 -15.57 3.30 3.55
N VAL A 3 -16.87 2.99 3.50
CA VAL A 3 -17.60 2.65 2.26
C VAL A 3 -17.52 3.78 1.21
N ALA A 4 -17.73 5.04 1.61
CA ALA A 4 -17.72 6.17 0.69
C ALA A 4 -16.33 6.38 0.06
N ILE A 5 -15.27 6.28 0.88
CA ILE A 5 -13.89 6.42 0.43
C ILE A 5 -13.48 5.23 -0.45
N GLY A 6 -13.89 4.01 -0.09
CA GLY A 6 -13.53 2.79 -0.82
C GLY A 6 -14.23 2.64 -2.18
N PHE A 7 -15.43 3.21 -2.35
CA PHE A 7 -16.21 3.10 -3.60
C PHE A 7 -16.09 4.31 -4.53
N ALA A 8 -15.76 5.51 -4.05
CA ALA A 8 -15.58 6.69 -4.91
C ALA A 8 -14.28 6.61 -5.71
N LYS A 9 -14.33 6.89 -7.02
CA LYS A 9 -13.19 6.71 -7.94
C LYS A 9 -12.04 7.68 -7.68
N LYS A 10 -12.35 8.85 -7.10
CA LYS A 10 -11.39 9.92 -6.76
C LYS A 10 -11.61 10.41 -5.33
N ALA A 11 -11.81 9.49 -4.39
CA ALA A 11 -12.07 9.83 -3.00
C ALA A 11 -11.02 10.80 -2.40
N ASP A 12 -11.51 11.82 -1.68
CA ASP A 12 -10.70 12.74 -0.89
C ASP A 12 -11.36 13.02 0.48
N GLY A 13 -10.80 13.94 1.26
CA GLY A 13 -11.33 14.29 2.59
C GLY A 13 -12.78 14.78 2.56
N SER A 14 -13.19 15.45 1.47
CA SER A 14 -14.58 15.92 1.32
C SER A 14 -15.57 14.79 1.03
N THR A 15 -15.13 13.69 0.42
CA THR A 15 -15.93 12.45 0.31
C THR A 15 -16.20 11.85 1.70
N ALA A 16 -15.19 11.84 2.58
CA ALA A 16 -15.32 11.33 3.94
C ALA A 16 -16.28 12.21 4.77
N LEU A 17 -16.08 13.53 4.74
CA LEU A 17 -16.93 14.51 5.42
C LEU A 17 -18.38 14.44 4.95
N SER A 18 -18.61 14.38 3.62
CA SER A 18 -19.96 14.24 3.06
C SER A 18 -20.68 13.00 3.61
N ALA A 19 -19.98 11.88 3.78
CA ALA A 19 -20.55 10.66 4.33
C ALA A 19 -20.88 10.75 5.83
N VAL A 20 -20.16 11.59 6.59
CA VAL A 20 -20.49 11.88 8.00
C VAL A 20 -21.72 12.76 8.05
N VAL A 21 -21.75 13.87 7.30
CA VAL A 21 -22.90 14.79 7.27
C VAL A 21 -24.17 14.07 6.81
N GLY A 22 -24.09 13.27 5.74
CA GLY A 22 -25.20 12.45 5.26
C GLY A 22 -25.69 11.40 6.27
N TYR A 23 -24.82 10.90 7.15
CA TYR A 23 -25.20 9.94 8.19
C TYR A 23 -25.86 10.65 9.37
N LEU A 24 -25.33 11.80 9.80
CA LEU A 24 -25.94 12.63 10.83
C LEU A 24 -27.34 13.10 10.44
N VAL A 25 -27.56 13.46 9.17
CA VAL A 25 -28.90 13.77 8.65
C VAL A 25 -29.81 12.54 8.72
N LEU A 26 -29.33 11.35 8.30
CA LEU A 26 -30.10 10.11 8.39
C LEU A 26 -30.51 9.80 9.85
N SER A 27 -29.57 9.86 10.80
CA SER A 27 -29.82 9.62 12.22
C SER A 27 -30.81 10.62 12.81
N ASN A 28 -30.68 11.91 12.49
CA ASN A 28 -31.65 12.92 12.97
C ASN A 28 -33.06 12.67 12.42
N VAL A 29 -33.20 12.22 11.16
CA VAL A 29 -34.50 11.82 10.60
C VAL A 29 -35.07 10.62 11.34
N PHE A 30 -34.23 9.63 11.68
CA PHE A 30 -34.66 8.47 12.45
C PHE A 30 -35.16 8.89 13.85
N THR A 31 -34.42 9.70 14.61
CA THR A 31 -34.89 10.22 15.91
C THR A 31 -36.22 10.99 15.79
N VAL A 32 -36.36 11.88 14.81
CA VAL A 32 -37.60 12.67 14.61
C VAL A 32 -38.79 11.81 14.17
N MET A 33 -38.57 10.79 13.32
CA MET A 33 -39.63 9.92 12.81
C MET A 33 -39.98 8.76 13.75
N SER A 34 -39.12 8.43 14.71
CA SER A 34 -39.34 7.36 15.69
C SER A 34 -40.69 7.47 16.43
N PRO A 35 -41.05 8.61 17.08
CA PRO A 35 -42.36 8.74 17.73
C PRO A 35 -43.55 8.76 16.77
N VAL A 36 -43.33 8.99 15.46
CA VAL A 36 -44.38 9.00 14.43
C VAL A 36 -44.67 7.58 13.94
N VAL A 37 -43.63 6.79 13.65
CA VAL A 37 -43.76 5.46 13.05
C VAL A 37 -43.82 4.34 14.09
N LEU A 38 -43.14 4.51 15.23
CA LEU A 38 -43.14 3.60 16.38
C LEU A 38 -43.98 4.20 17.52
N ALA A 39 -45.09 4.84 17.16
CA ALA A 39 -45.99 5.51 18.09
C ALA A 39 -46.48 4.56 19.19
N GLY A 40 -46.29 4.94 20.46
CA GLY A 40 -46.67 4.13 21.62
C GLY A 40 -45.71 2.99 21.98
N GLN A 41 -44.60 2.81 21.25
CA GLN A 41 -43.58 1.83 21.60
C GLN A 41 -42.51 2.43 22.51
N THR A 42 -42.40 1.90 23.73
CA THR A 42 -41.38 2.29 24.71
C THR A 42 -40.47 1.13 25.08
N THR A 43 -39.20 1.43 25.29
CA THR A 43 -38.23 0.55 25.96
C THR A 43 -38.68 0.17 27.38
N VAL A 44 -38.05 -0.84 27.97
CA VAL A 44 -38.30 -1.27 29.36
C VAL A 44 -38.09 -0.14 30.39
N ALA A 45 -37.27 0.86 30.05
CA ALA A 45 -37.04 2.05 30.87
C ALA A 45 -38.05 3.20 30.62
N GLY A 46 -39.08 2.98 29.80
CA GLY A 46 -40.12 3.97 29.47
C GLY A 46 -39.73 5.01 28.42
N ALA A 47 -38.49 5.00 27.90
CA ALA A 47 -38.07 5.87 26.81
C ALA A 47 -38.61 5.38 25.46
N GLN A 48 -38.93 6.29 24.53
CA GLN A 48 -39.36 5.98 23.16
C GLN A 48 -38.36 5.04 22.46
N VAL A 49 -38.84 4.03 21.75
CA VAL A 49 -38.00 3.19 20.88
C VAL A 49 -37.58 3.99 19.66
N GLU A 50 -36.28 4.01 19.36
CA GLU A 50 -35.71 4.66 18.17
C GLU A 50 -35.55 3.71 16.98
N ILE A 51 -35.63 4.26 15.77
CA ILE A 51 -35.35 3.59 14.50
C ILE A 51 -33.83 3.36 14.36
N ASP A 52 -33.36 2.13 14.57
CA ASP A 52 -31.95 1.76 14.41
C ASP A 52 -31.71 0.73 13.29
N TYR A 53 -31.24 1.22 12.14
CA TYR A 53 -30.71 0.39 11.06
C TYR A 53 -29.22 0.03 11.24
N SER A 54 -28.56 0.54 12.28
CA SER A 54 -27.15 0.31 12.60
C SER A 54 -26.23 0.53 11.38
N VAL A 55 -25.26 -0.36 11.20
CA VAL A 55 -24.28 -0.31 10.10
C VAL A 55 -24.92 -0.28 8.70
N PHE A 56 -26.16 -0.78 8.52
CA PHE A 56 -26.86 -0.69 7.24
C PHE A 56 -27.05 0.76 6.77
N GLY A 57 -27.52 1.64 7.67
CA GLY A 57 -27.70 3.06 7.37
C GLY A 57 -26.37 3.72 6.96
N GLY A 58 -25.27 3.36 7.63
CA GLY A 58 -23.91 3.81 7.29
C GLY A 58 -23.40 3.30 5.93
N ILE A 59 -23.82 2.11 5.49
CA ILE A 59 -23.50 1.55 4.17
C ILE A 59 -24.31 2.24 3.08
N VAL A 60 -25.63 2.40 3.27
CA VAL A 60 -26.52 3.09 2.32
C VAL A 60 -26.03 4.52 2.08
N VAL A 61 -25.82 5.30 3.14
CA VAL A 61 -25.25 6.66 3.05
C VAL A 61 -23.85 6.63 2.43
N GLY A 62 -23.03 5.63 2.75
CA GLY A 62 -21.69 5.48 2.19
C GLY A 62 -21.68 5.31 0.67
N LEU A 63 -22.52 4.41 0.14
CA LEU A 63 -22.67 4.16 -1.29
C LEU A 63 -23.30 5.35 -2.02
N VAL A 64 -24.34 5.95 -1.44
CA VAL A 64 -24.99 7.17 -1.95
C VAL A 64 -23.99 8.33 -2.01
N THR A 65 -23.16 8.49 -0.97
CA THR A 65 -22.09 9.50 -0.96
C THR A 65 -21.06 9.25 -2.05
N ALA A 66 -20.59 8.00 -2.22
CA ALA A 66 -19.63 7.68 -3.28
C ALA A 66 -20.19 8.01 -4.67
N TRP A 67 -21.46 7.65 -4.92
CA TRP A 67 -22.14 7.92 -6.19
C TRP A 67 -22.37 9.42 -6.44
N LEU A 68 -22.86 10.16 -5.44
CA LEU A 68 -23.08 11.61 -5.53
C LEU A 68 -21.76 12.38 -5.65
N PHE A 69 -20.71 11.94 -4.96
CA PHE A 69 -19.37 12.51 -5.09
C PHE A 69 -18.85 12.31 -6.52
N ASP A 70 -18.78 11.07 -7.01
CA ASP A 70 -18.33 10.75 -8.38
C ASP A 70 -19.10 11.56 -9.45
N ARG A 71 -20.38 11.85 -9.22
CA ARG A 71 -21.23 12.61 -10.15
C ARG A 71 -21.10 14.13 -10.04
N TYR A 72 -20.94 14.68 -8.83
CA TYR A 72 -21.11 16.13 -8.60
C TYR A 72 -19.87 16.86 -8.04
N HIS A 73 -18.77 16.18 -7.71
CA HIS A 73 -17.54 16.82 -7.19
C HIS A 73 -16.92 17.89 -8.11
N THR A 74 -17.30 17.93 -9.40
CA THR A 74 -16.89 18.93 -10.39
C THR A 74 -18.08 19.73 -10.98
N ILE A 75 -19.23 19.79 -10.32
CA ILE A 75 -20.39 20.57 -10.81
C ILE A 75 -20.05 22.06 -10.87
N GLN A 76 -20.42 22.72 -11.97
CA GLN A 76 -20.42 24.19 -12.06
C GLN A 76 -21.85 24.70 -11.89
N LEU A 77 -22.03 25.64 -10.96
CA LEU A 77 -23.30 26.31 -10.70
C LEU A 77 -23.28 27.72 -11.30
N PRO A 78 -24.46 28.33 -11.54
CA PRO A 78 -24.54 29.74 -11.93
C PRO A 78 -23.76 30.66 -10.97
N SER A 79 -23.27 31.79 -11.46
CA SER A 79 -22.36 32.69 -10.71
C SER A 79 -22.87 33.07 -9.31
N TYR A 80 -24.17 33.34 -9.16
CA TYR A 80 -24.80 33.66 -7.88
C TYR A 80 -24.84 32.49 -6.86
N LEU A 81 -24.60 31.25 -7.30
CA LEU A 81 -24.42 30.05 -6.45
C LEU A 81 -22.99 29.46 -6.56
N GLY A 82 -22.05 30.17 -7.21
CA GLY A 82 -20.70 29.64 -7.50
C GLY A 82 -19.94 29.16 -6.27
N PHE A 83 -20.18 29.78 -5.11
CA PHE A 83 -19.61 29.37 -3.82
C PHE A 83 -19.89 27.90 -3.45
N PHE A 84 -21.06 27.38 -3.83
CA PHE A 84 -21.49 26.00 -3.57
C PHE A 84 -21.05 25.01 -4.65
N GLY A 85 -20.27 25.45 -5.65
CA GLY A 85 -19.81 24.60 -6.76
C GLY A 85 -18.82 23.51 -6.36
N GLY A 86 -18.63 22.54 -7.26
CA GLY A 86 -17.67 21.45 -7.13
C GLY A 86 -17.84 20.62 -5.85
N ARG A 87 -16.73 20.35 -5.16
CA ARG A 87 -16.69 19.52 -3.94
C ARG A 87 -17.60 20.03 -2.81
N ARG A 88 -17.80 21.36 -2.72
CA ARG A 88 -18.66 21.98 -1.69
C ARG A 88 -20.15 21.66 -1.89
N PHE A 89 -20.54 21.29 -3.11
CA PHE A 89 -21.90 20.83 -3.40
C PHE A 89 -22.19 19.45 -2.79
N VAL A 90 -21.18 18.59 -2.68
CA VAL A 90 -21.38 17.16 -2.37
C VAL A 90 -22.00 16.95 -0.99
N PRO A 91 -21.55 17.59 0.12
CA PRO A 91 -22.24 17.48 1.41
C PRO A 91 -23.71 17.93 1.36
N ILE A 92 -24.04 18.94 0.56
CA ILE A 92 -25.39 19.50 0.45
C ILE A 92 -26.32 18.50 -0.25
N ILE A 93 -25.94 18.01 -1.42
CA ILE A 93 -26.76 17.03 -2.15
C ILE A 93 -26.83 15.69 -1.42
N VAL A 94 -25.75 15.28 -0.73
CA VAL A 94 -25.76 14.09 0.13
C VAL A 94 -26.73 14.27 1.30
N SER A 95 -26.76 15.44 1.95
CA SER A 95 -27.73 15.75 3.01
C SER A 95 -29.17 15.67 2.51
N LEU A 96 -29.47 16.30 1.37
CA LEU A 96 -30.81 16.30 0.78
C LEU A 96 -31.27 14.89 0.37
N VAL A 97 -30.38 14.08 -0.21
CA VAL A 97 -30.71 12.70 -0.58
C VAL A 97 -30.81 11.80 0.67
N SER A 98 -29.95 11.97 1.67
CA SER A 98 -30.06 11.29 2.97
C SER A 98 -31.37 11.62 3.70
N LEU A 99 -31.87 12.86 3.61
CA LEU A 99 -33.16 13.27 4.18
C LEU A 99 -34.31 12.44 3.57
N VAL A 100 -34.36 12.37 2.24
CA VAL A 100 -35.39 11.60 1.50
C VAL A 100 -35.27 10.10 1.76
N ILE A 101 -34.05 9.56 1.74
CA ILE A 101 -33.79 8.14 2.05
C ILE A 101 -34.17 7.82 3.49
N GLY A 102 -33.82 8.68 4.45
CA GLY A 102 -34.18 8.53 5.85
C GLY A 102 -35.68 8.48 6.05
N PHE A 103 -36.42 9.40 5.43
CA PHE A 103 -37.89 9.42 5.52
C PHE A 103 -38.50 8.13 4.95
N GLY A 104 -38.04 7.67 3.79
CA GLY A 104 -38.50 6.41 3.18
C GLY A 104 -38.15 5.17 4.03
N LEU A 105 -36.93 5.11 4.58
CA LEU A 105 -36.49 4.04 5.46
C LEU A 105 -37.27 4.03 6.78
N SER A 106 -37.64 5.19 7.34
CA SER A 106 -38.45 5.24 8.56
C SER A 106 -39.76 4.47 8.41
N TYR A 107 -40.50 4.67 7.31
CA TYR A 107 -41.75 3.90 7.06
C TYR A 107 -41.51 2.41 6.76
N ALA A 108 -40.34 2.03 6.27
CA ALA A 108 -39.96 0.63 6.08
C ALA A 108 -39.53 -0.05 7.38
N TYR A 109 -39.19 0.71 8.42
CA TYR A 109 -38.61 0.18 9.65
C TYR A 109 -39.49 -0.82 10.41
N PRO A 110 -40.82 -0.64 10.58
CA PRO A 110 -41.64 -1.64 11.27
C PRO A 110 -41.62 -3.03 10.61
N VAL A 111 -41.46 -3.10 9.28
CA VAL A 111 -41.34 -4.38 8.56
C VAL A 111 -39.95 -4.99 8.76
N PHE A 112 -38.92 -4.15 8.80
CA PHE A 112 -37.55 -4.56 9.09
C PHE A 112 -37.40 -5.08 10.53
N ASP A 113 -37.93 -4.35 11.49
CA ASP A 113 -37.94 -4.69 12.92
C ASP A 113 -38.78 -5.95 13.20
N LEU A 114 -39.97 -6.11 12.59
CA LEU A 114 -40.74 -7.35 12.67
C LEU A 114 -39.93 -8.56 12.15
N GLY A 115 -39.16 -8.38 11.07
CA GLY A 115 -38.26 -9.41 10.55
C GLY A 115 -37.11 -9.75 11.51
N LEU A 116 -36.52 -8.73 12.15
CA LEU A 116 -35.44 -8.89 13.12
C LEU A 116 -35.95 -9.55 14.42
N ALA A 117 -37.08 -9.09 14.96
CA ALA A 117 -37.74 -9.66 16.13
C ALA A 117 -38.19 -11.11 15.87
N GLY A 118 -38.72 -11.42 14.69
CA GLY A 118 -39.06 -12.78 14.28
C GLY A 118 -37.84 -13.71 14.21
N LEU A 119 -36.73 -13.23 13.63
CA LEU A 119 -35.46 -13.97 13.61
C LEU A 119 -34.88 -14.15 15.03
N GLY A 120 -34.96 -13.12 15.87
CA GLY A 120 -34.55 -13.15 17.27
C GLY A 120 -35.32 -14.16 18.10
N ALA A 121 -36.66 -14.13 18.01
CA ALA A 121 -37.54 -15.10 18.65
C ALA A 121 -37.28 -16.53 18.17
N PHE A 122 -37.02 -16.73 16.87
CA PHE A 122 -36.63 -18.04 16.33
C PHE A 122 -35.30 -18.53 16.92
N ILE A 123 -34.28 -17.66 16.98
CA ILE A 123 -32.96 -18.00 17.54
C ILE A 123 -33.07 -18.36 19.02
N GLY A 124 -33.82 -17.59 19.80
CA GLY A 124 -34.03 -17.86 21.23
C GLY A 124 -34.90 -19.09 21.51
N GLY A 125 -35.92 -19.35 20.68
CA GLY A 125 -36.93 -20.38 20.92
C GLY A 125 -36.60 -21.78 20.43
N THR A 126 -35.56 -21.97 19.60
CA THR A 126 -35.26 -23.25 18.93
C THR A 126 -33.96 -23.94 19.38
N GLY A 127 -33.36 -23.47 20.48
CA GLY A 127 -32.19 -24.08 21.11
C GLY A 127 -31.02 -24.26 20.14
N ALA A 128 -30.54 -25.50 19.96
CA ALA A 128 -29.39 -25.81 19.12
C ALA A 128 -29.58 -25.42 17.64
N LEU A 129 -30.81 -25.47 17.12
CA LEU A 129 -31.10 -25.01 15.76
C LEU A 129 -31.03 -23.48 15.65
N GLY A 130 -31.52 -22.77 16.67
CA GLY A 130 -31.42 -21.32 16.76
C GLY A 130 -29.97 -20.87 16.88
N ALA A 131 -29.18 -21.55 17.71
CA ALA A 131 -27.74 -21.36 17.84
C ALA A 131 -27.00 -21.62 16.51
N PHE A 132 -27.38 -22.67 15.76
CA PHE A 132 -26.86 -22.92 14.40
C PHE A 132 -27.14 -21.74 13.46
N VAL A 133 -28.40 -21.34 13.35
CA VAL A 133 -28.84 -20.29 12.42
C VAL A 133 -28.21 -18.95 12.81
N TYR A 134 -28.08 -18.65 14.10
CA TYR A 134 -27.37 -17.48 14.60
C TYR A 134 -25.90 -17.48 14.15
N GLY A 135 -25.14 -18.55 14.44
CA GLY A 135 -23.72 -18.63 14.10
C GLY A 135 -23.44 -18.58 12.60
N PHE A 136 -24.26 -19.28 11.80
CA PHE A 136 -24.18 -19.26 10.34
C PHE A 136 -24.51 -17.87 9.77
N THR A 137 -25.65 -17.30 10.15
CA THR A 137 -26.12 -16.00 9.65
C THR A 137 -25.17 -14.87 10.09
N ASN A 138 -24.68 -14.91 11.33
CA ASN A 138 -23.68 -13.98 11.84
C ASN A 138 -22.46 -13.89 10.92
N ARG A 139 -21.85 -15.03 10.54
CA ARG A 139 -20.73 -15.05 9.59
C ARG A 139 -21.16 -14.58 8.20
N MET A 140 -22.27 -15.07 7.66
CA MET A 140 -22.75 -14.67 6.33
C MET A 140 -23.07 -13.16 6.20
N LEU A 141 -23.33 -12.46 7.31
CA LEU A 141 -23.60 -11.02 7.35
C LEU A 141 -22.36 -10.14 7.62
N ILE A 142 -21.18 -10.70 7.86
CA ILE A 142 -19.92 -9.93 7.99
C ILE A 142 -19.51 -9.18 6.70
N PRO A 143 -19.62 -9.74 5.47
CA PRO A 143 -19.28 -9.02 4.23
C PRO A 143 -20.02 -7.69 4.04
N VAL A 144 -21.19 -7.56 4.69
CA VAL A 144 -22.11 -6.43 4.62
C VAL A 144 -22.27 -5.72 5.97
N GLY A 145 -21.47 -6.03 6.99
CA GLY A 145 -21.56 -5.41 8.32
C GLY A 145 -22.84 -5.67 9.12
N LEU A 146 -23.87 -6.29 8.55
CA LEU A 146 -25.20 -6.48 9.16
C LEU A 146 -25.19 -7.42 10.37
N HIS A 147 -24.11 -8.20 10.55
CA HIS A 147 -23.92 -9.05 11.71
C HIS A 147 -23.95 -8.27 13.05
N HIS A 148 -23.63 -6.97 13.04
CA HIS A 148 -23.78 -6.10 14.21
C HIS A 148 -25.24 -5.97 14.69
N ILE A 149 -26.23 -5.96 13.79
CA ILE A 149 -27.65 -5.88 14.14
C ILE A 149 -28.07 -7.16 14.90
N LEU A 150 -27.68 -8.31 14.35
CA LEU A 150 -27.94 -9.62 14.94
C LEU A 150 -27.21 -9.80 16.28
N ASN A 151 -25.99 -9.27 16.40
CA ASN A 151 -25.22 -9.23 17.64
C ASN A 151 -25.89 -8.33 18.69
N SER A 152 -26.25 -7.08 18.37
CA SER A 152 -26.87 -6.16 19.33
C SER A 152 -28.13 -6.76 19.94
N TYR A 153 -28.98 -7.39 19.11
CA TYR A 153 -30.16 -8.09 19.59
C TYR A 153 -29.81 -9.26 20.53
N VAL A 154 -28.98 -10.21 20.11
CA VAL A 154 -28.66 -11.41 20.91
C VAL A 154 -27.87 -11.05 22.19
N TRP A 155 -26.92 -10.12 22.10
CA TRP A 155 -26.02 -9.77 23.19
C TRP A 155 -26.66 -8.89 24.26
N PHE A 156 -27.58 -7.97 23.88
CA PHE A 156 -28.09 -6.92 24.78
C PHE A 156 -29.63 -6.88 24.93
N LEU A 157 -30.40 -7.53 24.05
CA LEU A 157 -31.87 -7.51 24.10
C LEU A 157 -32.50 -8.89 24.37
N GLN A 158 -31.87 -9.99 23.95
CA GLN A 158 -32.45 -11.33 24.04
C GLN A 158 -32.57 -11.87 25.48
N GLY A 159 -33.80 -12.14 25.90
CA GLY A 159 -34.14 -12.67 27.23
C GLY A 159 -33.96 -11.63 28.35
N SER A 160 -34.47 -11.95 29.54
CA SER A 160 -34.45 -11.06 30.71
C SER A 160 -34.09 -11.83 31.98
N TYR A 161 -33.27 -11.23 32.85
CA TYR A 161 -32.91 -11.73 34.16
C TYR A 161 -33.13 -10.66 35.22
N THR A 162 -33.87 -11.00 36.29
CA THR A 162 -34.06 -10.12 37.44
C THR A 162 -32.98 -10.44 38.47
N LYS A 163 -32.13 -9.47 38.80
CA LYS A 163 -31.11 -9.61 39.84
C LYS A 163 -31.74 -9.63 41.23
N GLY A 164 -30.95 -10.02 42.24
CA GLY A 164 -31.36 -9.98 43.65
C GLY A 164 -31.65 -8.57 44.21
N ASP A 165 -31.29 -7.49 43.50
CA ASP A 165 -31.65 -6.11 43.82
C ASP A 165 -32.99 -5.65 43.18
N GLY A 166 -33.67 -6.53 42.45
CA GLY A 166 -34.91 -6.24 41.72
C GLY A 166 -34.72 -5.58 40.34
N SER A 167 -33.49 -5.23 39.95
CA SER A 167 -33.21 -4.69 38.62
C SER A 167 -33.25 -5.78 37.54
N VAL A 168 -33.92 -5.50 36.43
CA VAL A 168 -33.97 -6.38 35.26
C VAL A 168 -32.87 -6.02 34.29
N VAL A 169 -32.12 -7.03 33.81
CA VAL A 169 -31.16 -6.90 32.71
C VAL A 169 -31.54 -7.83 31.55
N THR A 170 -31.35 -7.37 30.32
CA THR A 170 -31.68 -8.11 29.09
C THR A 170 -30.42 -8.47 28.30
N GLY A 171 -30.48 -9.48 27.43
CA GLY A 171 -29.37 -9.86 26.53
C GLY A 171 -28.36 -10.85 27.10
N GLU A 172 -27.81 -11.72 26.25
CA GLU A 172 -26.92 -12.82 26.67
C GLU A 172 -25.65 -12.37 27.40
N LEU A 173 -24.97 -11.30 26.95
CA LEU A 173 -23.71 -10.87 27.56
C LEU A 173 -23.94 -10.16 28.90
N THR A 174 -24.94 -9.29 28.94
CA THR A 174 -25.35 -8.50 30.10
C THR A 174 -25.99 -9.36 31.19
N ARG A 175 -26.79 -10.38 30.83
CA ARG A 175 -27.29 -11.40 31.76
C ARG A 175 -26.16 -12.27 32.31
N PHE A 176 -25.23 -12.74 31.47
CA PHE A 176 -24.07 -13.51 31.91
C PHE A 176 -23.17 -12.71 32.88
N ALA A 177 -22.90 -11.43 32.57
CA ALA A 177 -22.16 -10.53 33.45
C ALA A 177 -22.88 -10.23 34.78
N ALA A 178 -24.22 -10.30 34.80
CA ALA A 178 -25.03 -10.20 36.02
C ALA A 178 -25.15 -11.52 36.81
N GLY A 179 -24.52 -12.61 36.34
CA GLY A 179 -24.49 -13.90 37.01
C GLY A 179 -25.64 -14.85 36.67
N ASP A 180 -26.41 -14.61 35.59
CA ASP A 180 -27.45 -15.52 35.11
C ASP A 180 -26.85 -16.84 34.60
N PRO A 181 -27.10 -18.00 35.24
CA PRO A 181 -26.54 -19.29 34.84
C PRO A 181 -27.17 -19.87 33.56
N THR A 182 -28.20 -19.22 33.00
CA THR A 182 -28.85 -19.58 31.72
C THR A 182 -28.40 -18.71 30.54
N ALA A 183 -27.50 -17.76 30.79
CA ALA A 183 -27.00 -16.82 29.78
C ALA A 183 -25.61 -17.22 29.26
N GLY A 184 -25.27 -16.80 28.05
CA GLY A 184 -23.99 -17.10 27.41
C GLY A 184 -23.97 -18.43 26.64
N ALA A 185 -25.14 -19.06 26.46
CA ALA A 185 -25.32 -20.29 25.69
C ALA A 185 -25.29 -20.03 24.18
N LEU A 186 -25.69 -18.82 23.74
CA LEU A 186 -25.60 -18.40 22.34
C LEU A 186 -24.25 -17.80 21.98
N THR A 187 -23.40 -17.46 22.96
CA THR A 187 -22.09 -16.81 22.75
C THR A 187 -20.90 -17.75 22.88
N SER A 188 -21.01 -18.81 23.69
CA SER A 188 -19.92 -19.77 23.94
C SER A 188 -19.38 -20.44 22.67
N GLY A 189 -20.24 -20.71 21.69
CA GLY A 189 -19.86 -21.37 20.44
C GLY A 189 -18.94 -20.56 19.51
N PHE A 190 -18.67 -19.28 19.78
CA PHE A 190 -17.67 -18.53 19.00
C PHE A 190 -16.23 -18.94 19.36
N TYR A 191 -15.93 -19.22 20.64
CA TYR A 191 -14.57 -19.53 21.10
C TYR A 191 -13.87 -20.67 20.32
N PRO A 192 -14.50 -21.83 20.02
CA PRO A 192 -13.85 -22.92 19.28
C PRO A 192 -13.47 -22.53 17.84
N VAL A 193 -14.24 -21.64 17.22
CA VAL A 193 -13.93 -21.13 15.88
C VAL A 193 -12.84 -20.09 15.93
N LEU A 194 -13.00 -19.08 16.79
CA LEU A 194 -12.14 -17.89 16.83
C LEU A 194 -10.75 -18.23 17.38
N MET A 195 -10.67 -19.00 18.46
CA MET A 195 -9.40 -19.37 19.07
C MET A 195 -8.70 -20.56 18.39
N PHE A 196 -9.42 -21.45 17.71
CA PHE A 196 -8.83 -22.69 17.21
C PHE A 196 -9.06 -22.92 15.72
N GLY A 197 -10.31 -22.80 15.24
CA GLY A 197 -10.66 -23.01 13.84
C GLY A 197 -9.96 -22.03 12.89
N LEU A 198 -9.99 -20.74 13.18
CA LEU A 198 -9.37 -19.70 12.35
C LEU A 198 -7.83 -19.76 12.35
N PRO A 199 -7.13 -19.91 13.48
CA PRO A 199 -5.69 -20.18 13.48
C PRO A 199 -5.31 -21.47 12.72
N ALA A 200 -6.14 -22.52 12.78
CA ALA A 200 -5.97 -23.73 11.98
C ALA A 200 -6.15 -23.48 10.47
N ALA A 201 -7.13 -22.66 10.08
CA ALA A 201 -7.32 -22.20 8.71
C ALA A 201 -6.11 -21.39 8.20
N ALA A 202 -5.60 -20.45 9.00
CA ALA A 202 -4.38 -19.70 8.70
C ALA A 202 -3.19 -20.65 8.47
N LEU A 203 -2.98 -21.63 9.35
CA LEU A 203 -1.94 -22.64 9.21
C LEU A 203 -2.11 -23.51 7.95
N ALA A 204 -3.34 -23.90 7.61
CA ALA A 204 -3.64 -24.64 6.39
C ALA A 204 -3.31 -23.83 5.12
N MET A 205 -3.69 -22.56 5.09
CA MET A 205 -3.37 -21.63 3.99
C MET A 205 -1.84 -21.40 3.88
N ILE A 206 -1.14 -21.15 4.99
CA ILE A 206 0.32 -21.03 5.04
C ILE A 206 0.99 -22.29 4.46
N HIS A 207 0.56 -23.49 4.88
CA HIS A 207 1.13 -24.75 4.40
C HIS A 207 0.87 -25.01 2.91
N LEU A 208 -0.20 -24.44 2.35
CA LEU A 208 -0.55 -24.53 0.93
C LEU A 208 -0.03 -23.37 0.07
N SER A 209 0.61 -22.36 0.66
CA SER A 209 1.25 -21.26 -0.07
C SER A 209 2.41 -21.74 -0.96
N ASN A 210 2.58 -21.05 -2.08
CA ASN A 210 3.67 -21.22 -3.04
C ASN A 210 5.03 -20.97 -2.35
N PRO A 211 6.09 -21.76 -2.65
CA PRO A 211 7.38 -21.65 -1.96
C PRO A 211 7.97 -20.22 -1.98
N ALA A 212 7.84 -19.50 -3.10
CA ALA A 212 8.31 -18.13 -3.25
C ALA A 212 7.56 -17.11 -2.37
N GLN A 213 6.27 -17.34 -2.10
CA GLN A 213 5.41 -16.41 -1.34
C GLN A 213 5.24 -16.81 0.13
N ARG A 214 5.72 -17.99 0.52
CA ARG A 214 5.53 -18.58 1.86
C ARG A 214 5.93 -17.65 3.01
N LYS A 215 7.02 -16.86 2.85
CA LYS A 215 7.45 -15.91 3.89
C LYS A 215 6.43 -14.78 4.10
N ALA A 216 5.81 -14.28 3.03
CA ALA A 216 4.75 -13.28 3.12
C ALA A 216 3.45 -13.88 3.71
N ALA A 217 3.08 -15.09 3.27
CA ALA A 217 1.93 -15.82 3.81
C ALA A 217 2.07 -16.07 5.33
N ILE A 218 3.24 -16.48 5.81
CA ILE A 218 3.54 -16.63 7.25
C ILE A 218 3.36 -15.30 7.99
N GLY A 219 3.87 -14.19 7.45
CA GLY A 219 3.76 -12.87 8.08
C GLY A 219 2.31 -12.41 8.23
N ILE A 220 1.54 -12.43 7.13
CA ILE A 220 0.16 -11.91 7.11
C ILE A 220 -0.79 -12.84 7.86
N LEU A 221 -0.85 -14.13 7.50
CA LEU A 221 -1.80 -15.08 8.06
C LEU A 221 -1.43 -15.49 9.49
N GLY A 222 -0.13 -15.51 9.82
CA GLY A 222 0.35 -15.79 11.18
C GLY A 222 -0.01 -14.67 12.15
N ALA A 223 0.17 -13.40 11.75
CA ALA A 223 -0.27 -12.26 12.56
C ALA A 223 -1.80 -12.25 12.72
N ALA A 224 -2.56 -12.37 11.62
CA ALA A 224 -4.02 -12.35 11.67
C ALA A 224 -4.60 -13.52 12.49
N GLY A 225 -4.02 -14.73 12.38
CA GLY A 225 -4.40 -15.89 13.20
C GLY A 225 -4.06 -15.70 14.69
N LEU A 226 -2.92 -15.09 15.01
CA LEU A 226 -2.57 -14.78 16.41
C LEU A 226 -3.51 -13.71 17.00
N THR A 227 -3.88 -12.70 16.22
CA THR A 227 -4.87 -11.68 16.62
C THR A 227 -6.23 -12.32 16.91
N ALA A 228 -6.73 -13.19 16.01
CA ALA A 228 -7.97 -13.93 16.23
C ALA A 228 -7.92 -14.81 17.50
N PHE A 229 -6.79 -15.50 17.74
CA PHE A 229 -6.61 -16.29 18.96
C PHE A 229 -6.65 -15.46 20.25
N LEU A 230 -5.90 -14.36 20.29
CA LEU A 230 -5.76 -13.57 21.52
C LEU A 230 -7.00 -12.72 21.82
N THR A 231 -7.51 -12.02 20.80
CA THR A 231 -8.52 -10.97 20.93
C THR A 231 -9.90 -11.35 20.41
N GLY A 232 -10.01 -12.42 19.60
CA GLY A 232 -11.24 -12.80 18.91
C GLY A 232 -11.52 -12.04 17.61
N VAL A 233 -10.78 -10.98 17.28
CA VAL A 233 -10.96 -10.20 16.04
C VAL A 233 -10.62 -11.06 14.82
N THR A 234 -11.62 -11.33 13.97
CA THR A 234 -11.53 -12.30 12.85
C THR A 234 -11.31 -11.67 11.50
N GLU A 235 -11.72 -10.42 11.32
CA GLU A 235 -11.82 -9.71 10.04
C GLU A 235 -10.49 -9.70 9.26
N PRO A 236 -9.30 -9.44 9.86
CA PRO A 236 -8.04 -9.45 9.12
C PRO A 236 -7.70 -10.80 8.47
N LEU A 237 -8.23 -11.91 9.01
CA LEU A 237 -8.04 -13.25 8.48
C LEU A 237 -9.18 -13.68 7.56
N GLU A 238 -10.44 -13.44 7.96
CA GLU A 238 -11.63 -13.73 7.15
C GLU A 238 -11.60 -12.97 5.82
N PHE A 239 -11.24 -11.68 5.84
CA PHE A 239 -11.18 -10.82 4.65
C PHE A 239 -10.12 -11.31 3.65
N ALA A 240 -9.08 -11.99 4.13
CA ALA A 240 -8.01 -12.54 3.30
C ALA A 240 -8.46 -13.72 2.42
N PHE A 241 -9.60 -14.36 2.72
CA PHE A 241 -10.14 -15.46 1.89
C PHE A 241 -11.61 -15.31 1.50
N MET A 242 -12.41 -14.46 2.14
CA MET A 242 -13.85 -14.36 1.85
C MET A 242 -14.16 -13.94 0.41
N PHE A 243 -13.38 -13.01 -0.17
CA PHE A 243 -13.57 -12.53 -1.54
C PHE A 243 -12.82 -13.38 -2.57
N ALA A 244 -11.61 -13.83 -2.24
CA ALA A 244 -10.76 -14.62 -3.15
C ALA A 244 -11.12 -16.11 -3.22
N ALA A 245 -11.81 -16.62 -2.20
CA ALA A 245 -12.12 -18.03 -2.01
C ALA A 245 -13.50 -18.23 -1.33
N PHE A 246 -14.52 -17.50 -1.78
CA PHE A 246 -15.88 -17.50 -1.19
C PHE A 246 -16.48 -18.88 -0.81
N PRO A 247 -16.30 -19.98 -1.56
CA PRO A 247 -16.78 -21.30 -1.11
C PRO A 247 -16.18 -21.76 0.22
N LEU A 248 -14.94 -21.36 0.53
CA LEU A 248 -14.28 -21.62 1.81
C LEU A 248 -14.89 -20.78 2.95
N TYR A 249 -15.43 -19.61 2.62
CA TYR A 249 -16.15 -18.75 3.55
C TYR A 249 -17.53 -19.29 3.93
N VAL A 250 -18.25 -19.87 2.96
CA VAL A 250 -19.50 -20.59 3.25
C VAL A 250 -19.24 -21.80 4.15
N VAL A 251 -18.16 -22.54 3.92
CA VAL A 251 -17.72 -23.65 4.80
C VAL A 251 -17.40 -23.15 6.22
N HIS A 252 -16.70 -22.03 6.35
CA HIS A 252 -16.43 -21.36 7.63
C HIS A 252 -17.71 -20.94 8.36
N ALA A 253 -18.67 -20.34 7.65
CA ALA A 253 -19.97 -19.99 8.21
C ALA A 253 -20.76 -21.22 8.71
N LEU A 254 -20.79 -22.30 7.92
CA LEU A 254 -21.44 -23.57 8.31
C LEU A 254 -20.79 -24.19 9.55
N LEU A 255 -19.46 -24.23 9.60
CA LEU A 255 -18.72 -24.70 10.79
C LEU A 255 -18.96 -23.80 12.01
N THR A 256 -19.18 -22.49 11.80
CA THR A 256 -19.51 -21.57 12.90
C THR A 256 -20.91 -21.83 13.45
N GLY A 257 -21.91 -22.03 12.59
CA GLY A 257 -23.23 -22.49 13.01
C GLY A 257 -23.16 -23.81 13.78
N LEU A 258 -22.44 -24.82 13.25
CA LEU A 258 -22.24 -26.09 13.95
C LEU A 258 -21.56 -25.92 15.31
N SER A 259 -20.66 -24.95 15.45
CA SER A 259 -19.99 -24.65 16.72
C SER A 259 -20.99 -24.17 17.77
N LEU A 260 -21.83 -23.19 17.43
CA LEU A 260 -22.86 -22.69 18.34
C LEU A 260 -23.92 -23.76 18.66
N ALA A 261 -24.32 -24.57 17.68
CA ALA A 261 -25.23 -25.70 17.91
C ALA A 261 -24.67 -26.73 18.90
N ILE A 262 -23.40 -27.13 18.71
CA ILE A 262 -22.73 -28.12 19.57
C ILE A 262 -22.49 -27.55 20.97
N ALA A 263 -22.07 -26.28 21.10
CA ALA A 263 -21.87 -25.63 22.39
C ALA A 263 -23.19 -25.53 23.18
N ASN A 264 -24.30 -25.24 22.50
CA ASN A 264 -25.63 -25.24 23.10
C ASN A 264 -26.08 -26.66 23.53
N LEU A 265 -25.89 -27.70 22.70
CA LEU A 265 -26.18 -29.10 23.06
C LEU A 265 -25.30 -29.63 24.21
N LEU A 266 -24.07 -29.14 24.33
CA LEU A 266 -23.16 -29.45 25.43
C LEU A 266 -23.35 -28.54 26.66
N ASP A 267 -24.42 -27.71 26.66
CA ASP A 267 -24.84 -26.89 27.81
C ASP A 267 -23.72 -25.93 28.27
N ILE A 268 -22.90 -25.45 27.32
CA ILE A 268 -21.73 -24.60 27.59
C ILE A 268 -22.15 -23.12 27.63
N HIS A 269 -21.90 -22.47 28.76
CA HIS A 269 -22.26 -21.08 29.01
C HIS A 269 -20.99 -20.26 29.20
N LEU A 270 -20.73 -19.30 28.30
CA LEU A 270 -19.63 -18.34 28.40
C LEU A 270 -19.92 -17.07 27.59
N GLY A 271 -20.02 -15.94 28.28
CA GLY A 271 -19.99 -14.60 27.68
C GLY A 271 -18.58 -14.04 27.54
N PHE A 272 -18.45 -12.96 26.77
CA PHE A 272 -17.23 -12.19 26.54
C PHE A 272 -17.47 -10.68 26.73
N SER A 273 -16.40 -9.91 26.92
CA SER A 273 -16.46 -8.43 26.90
C SER A 273 -16.27 -7.89 25.48
N PHE A 274 -15.41 -8.54 24.68
CA PHE A 274 -15.06 -8.03 23.36
C PHE A 274 -15.42 -8.98 22.21
N SER A 275 -14.80 -10.17 22.12
CA SER A 275 -14.96 -10.98 20.90
C SER A 275 -14.64 -12.48 21.06
N ALA A 276 -14.80 -13.07 22.25
CA ALA A 276 -14.53 -14.49 22.48
C ALA A 276 -13.07 -14.93 22.19
N GLY A 277 -12.11 -14.06 22.48
CA GLY A 277 -10.67 -14.37 22.41
C GLY A 277 -10.14 -15.10 23.65
N LEU A 278 -8.85 -15.47 23.64
CA LEU A 278 -8.16 -15.99 24.82
C LEU A 278 -8.28 -15.05 26.03
N PHE A 279 -8.20 -13.73 25.81
CA PHE A 279 -8.33 -12.77 26.91
C PHE A 279 -9.72 -12.80 27.54
N ASP A 280 -10.79 -12.92 26.74
CA ASP A 280 -12.15 -13.11 27.25
C ASP A 280 -12.28 -14.46 27.99
N LEU A 281 -11.68 -15.54 27.48
CA LEU A 281 -11.70 -16.86 28.14
C LEU A 281 -11.00 -16.83 29.51
N LEU A 282 -9.88 -16.13 29.62
CA LEU A 282 -9.14 -15.98 30.89
C LEU A 282 -9.86 -15.07 31.88
N LEU A 283 -10.61 -14.07 31.40
CA LEU A 283 -11.33 -13.11 32.24
C LEU A 283 -12.69 -13.64 32.72
N TYR A 284 -13.43 -14.34 31.86
CA TYR A 284 -14.80 -14.80 32.13
C TYR A 284 -14.93 -16.32 32.36
N GLY A 285 -13.89 -17.11 32.07
CA GLY A 285 -13.93 -18.57 32.24
C GLY A 285 -14.05 -19.05 33.70
N THR A 286 -13.90 -18.14 34.67
CA THR A 286 -14.15 -18.39 36.10
C THR A 286 -15.30 -17.54 36.66
N ALA A 287 -16.13 -16.92 35.81
CA ALA A 287 -17.30 -16.17 36.27
C ALA A 287 -18.37 -17.11 36.88
N PRO A 288 -19.23 -16.65 37.81
CA PRO A 288 -20.24 -17.51 38.44
C PRO A 288 -21.25 -18.14 37.46
N ALA A 289 -21.51 -17.49 36.32
CA ALA A 289 -22.36 -18.00 35.25
C ALA A 289 -21.63 -18.95 34.27
N ALA A 290 -20.31 -19.11 34.37
CA ALA A 290 -19.51 -19.90 33.44
C ALA A 290 -19.75 -21.41 33.66
N LYS A 291 -20.12 -22.13 32.58
CA LYS A 291 -20.49 -23.55 32.64
C LYS A 291 -19.77 -24.36 31.57
N ASN A 292 -19.28 -25.55 31.94
CA ASN A 292 -18.66 -26.54 31.05
C ASN A 292 -17.42 -26.04 30.25
N ILE A 293 -16.66 -25.09 30.79
CA ILE A 293 -15.50 -24.46 30.12
C ILE A 293 -14.41 -25.47 29.70
N GLY A 294 -14.23 -26.57 30.44
CA GLY A 294 -13.33 -27.66 30.03
C GLY A 294 -13.75 -28.33 28.71
N LEU A 295 -15.05 -28.53 28.50
CA LEU A 295 -15.58 -29.06 27.23
C LEU A 295 -15.40 -28.06 26.09
N LEU A 296 -15.49 -26.75 26.35
CA LEU A 296 -15.25 -25.71 25.36
C LEU A 296 -13.83 -25.76 24.79
N VAL A 297 -12.82 -25.96 25.65
CA VAL A 297 -11.42 -26.08 25.23
C VAL A 297 -11.18 -27.38 24.44
N ILE A 298 -11.75 -28.51 24.89
CA ILE A 298 -11.69 -29.79 24.16
C ILE A 298 -12.32 -29.65 22.77
N MET A 299 -13.50 -29.03 22.70
CA MET A 299 -14.18 -28.72 21.45
C MET A 299 -13.34 -27.81 20.55
N GLY A 300 -12.66 -26.80 21.12
CA GLY A 300 -11.66 -25.99 20.42
C GLY A 300 -10.55 -26.81 19.77
N VAL A 301 -9.94 -27.74 20.50
CA VAL A 301 -8.89 -28.63 19.96
C VAL A 301 -9.42 -29.53 18.83
N VAL A 302 -10.65 -30.03 18.94
CA VAL A 302 -11.32 -30.77 17.84
C VAL A 302 -11.54 -29.86 16.64
N TYR A 303 -12.01 -28.62 16.86
CA TYR A 303 -12.21 -27.62 15.81
C TYR A 303 -10.90 -27.24 15.10
N PHE A 304 -9.77 -27.16 15.81
CA PHE A 304 -8.45 -26.99 15.19
C PHE A 304 -8.17 -28.07 14.14
N ALA A 305 -8.38 -29.34 14.50
CA ALA A 305 -8.13 -30.47 13.61
C ALA A 305 -9.10 -30.47 12.42
N VAL A 306 -10.40 -30.24 12.66
CA VAL A 306 -11.44 -30.17 11.62
C VAL A 306 -11.15 -29.05 10.62
N TYR A 307 -10.91 -27.82 11.09
CA TYR A 307 -10.60 -26.68 10.23
C TYR A 307 -9.33 -26.93 9.42
N TYR A 308 -8.24 -27.36 10.06
CA TYR A 308 -6.96 -27.59 9.37
C TYR A 308 -7.09 -28.63 8.25
N VAL A 309 -7.77 -29.76 8.51
CA VAL A 309 -7.97 -30.81 7.52
C VAL A 309 -8.92 -30.34 6.43
N LEU A 310 -10.08 -29.78 6.77
CA LEU A 310 -11.11 -29.40 5.81
C LEU A 310 -10.64 -28.27 4.89
N PHE A 311 -10.06 -27.20 5.43
CA PHE A 311 -9.49 -26.12 4.62
C PHE A 311 -8.42 -26.67 3.66
N ARG A 312 -7.54 -27.53 4.16
CA ARG A 312 -6.48 -28.12 3.34
C ARG A 312 -7.01 -29.03 2.23
N LEU A 313 -8.10 -29.74 2.46
CA LEU A 313 -8.79 -30.56 1.44
C LEU A 313 -9.50 -29.68 0.41
N VAL A 314 -10.31 -28.72 0.86
CA VAL A 314 -11.11 -27.82 0.01
C VAL A 314 -10.21 -26.98 -0.91
N ILE A 315 -9.19 -26.32 -0.35
CA ILE A 315 -8.25 -25.49 -1.12
C ILE A 315 -7.51 -26.33 -2.18
N LYS A 316 -7.09 -27.56 -1.85
CA LYS A 316 -6.48 -28.47 -2.82
C LYS A 316 -7.46 -28.97 -3.89
N ARG A 317 -8.69 -29.34 -3.48
CA ARG A 317 -9.66 -30.03 -4.34
C ARG A 317 -10.31 -29.12 -5.37
N TRP A 318 -10.43 -27.83 -5.05
CA TRP A 318 -10.97 -26.78 -5.93
C TRP A 318 -9.92 -25.76 -6.40
N ASN A 319 -8.64 -25.97 -6.05
CA ASN A 319 -7.51 -25.09 -6.38
C ASN A 319 -7.77 -23.61 -6.05
N LEU A 320 -8.26 -23.33 -4.84
CA LEU A 320 -8.64 -21.97 -4.44
C LEU A 320 -7.40 -21.07 -4.32
N ARG A 321 -7.55 -19.81 -4.76
CA ARG A 321 -6.52 -18.75 -4.69
C ARG A 321 -6.54 -18.08 -3.30
N THR A 322 -6.18 -18.83 -2.27
CA THR A 322 -5.92 -18.25 -0.94
C THR A 322 -4.62 -17.43 -0.93
N PRO A 323 -4.40 -16.51 0.02
CA PRO A 323 -3.20 -15.66 0.05
C PRO A 323 -1.89 -16.45 -0.08
N GLY A 324 -1.01 -15.99 -0.98
CA GLY A 324 0.24 -16.69 -1.29
C GLY A 324 0.08 -17.95 -2.15
N ARG A 325 -1.09 -18.15 -2.77
CA ARG A 325 -1.31 -19.07 -3.91
C ARG A 325 -1.58 -18.32 -5.20
N GLU A 326 -1.19 -17.04 -5.30
CA GLU A 326 -1.26 -16.34 -6.57
C GLU A 326 -0.29 -16.97 -7.57
N ASP A 327 -0.68 -17.00 -8.84
CA ASP A 327 0.24 -17.40 -9.90
C ASP A 327 1.38 -16.38 -9.96
N VAL A 328 2.60 -16.81 -9.65
CA VAL A 328 3.80 -16.05 -10.02
C VAL A 328 3.71 -15.88 -11.52
N ALA A 329 3.58 -14.64 -11.99
CA ALA A 329 3.46 -14.35 -13.42
C ALA A 329 4.53 -15.13 -14.17
N ALA A 330 4.08 -16.02 -15.06
CA ALA A 330 4.98 -16.92 -15.75
C ALA A 330 6.10 -16.09 -16.39
N PRO A 331 7.37 -16.54 -16.33
CA PRO A 331 8.37 -16.03 -17.24
C PRO A 331 7.77 -16.16 -18.64
N VAL A 332 7.54 -15.04 -19.33
CA VAL A 332 7.25 -15.08 -20.76
C VAL A 332 8.39 -15.89 -21.37
N ASP A 333 8.07 -16.94 -22.14
CA ASP A 333 9.04 -17.93 -22.63
C ASP A 333 10.10 -17.29 -23.54
N GLY A 334 11.07 -16.63 -22.92
CA GLY A 334 12.32 -16.22 -23.52
C GLY A 334 13.05 -17.49 -23.89
N ALA A 335 13.10 -17.77 -25.19
CA ALA A 335 13.65 -18.99 -25.75
C ALA A 335 15.00 -19.33 -25.09
N ALA A 336 15.03 -20.45 -24.34
CA ALA A 336 16.26 -20.92 -23.71
C ALA A 336 17.36 -21.06 -24.78
N PRO A 337 18.58 -20.54 -24.56
CA PRO A 337 19.66 -20.66 -25.53
C PRO A 337 19.88 -22.14 -25.85
N ARG A 338 19.72 -22.51 -27.13
CA ARG A 338 20.07 -23.86 -27.58
C ARG A 338 21.56 -24.06 -27.31
N PRO A 339 22.00 -25.13 -26.62
CA PRO A 339 23.41 -25.36 -26.41
C PRO A 339 24.08 -25.61 -27.76
N CYS A 340 25.10 -24.80 -28.08
CA CYS A 340 25.91 -24.98 -29.27
C CYS A 340 26.55 -26.37 -29.24
N ARG A 341 26.09 -27.28 -30.11
CA ARG A 341 26.83 -28.51 -30.40
C ARG A 341 28.14 -28.11 -31.06
N GLY A 342 29.27 -28.48 -30.44
CA GLY A 342 30.59 -28.27 -31.02
C GLY A 342 30.71 -28.93 -32.39
N GLY A 343 31.05 -28.14 -33.39
CA GLY A 343 31.33 -28.55 -34.77
C GLY A 343 32.51 -27.73 -35.29
N ARG A 344 33.45 -28.38 -35.97
CA ARG A 344 34.77 -27.82 -36.25
C ARG A 344 34.76 -26.89 -37.47
N GLY A 345 35.52 -25.80 -37.38
CA GLY A 345 36.18 -25.18 -38.52
C GLY A 345 35.35 -24.21 -39.38
N CYS A 346 35.56 -22.91 -39.16
CA CYS A 346 35.41 -21.89 -40.19
C CYS A 346 36.61 -20.95 -40.17
N ARG A 347 37.57 -21.17 -41.09
CA ARG A 347 38.49 -20.13 -41.57
C ARG A 347 37.91 -19.59 -42.88
N GLY A 348 37.92 -18.26 -43.07
CA GLY A 348 37.96 -17.70 -44.43
C GLY A 348 36.98 -16.57 -44.78
N ARG A 349 37.56 -15.37 -44.89
CA ARG A 349 37.28 -14.29 -45.87
C ARG A 349 35.93 -13.56 -45.85
N CYS A 350 36.07 -12.24 -45.78
CA CYS A 350 35.10 -11.22 -46.15
C CYS A 350 34.71 -11.29 -47.64
N ILE A 351 33.43 -11.10 -47.96
CA ILE A 351 32.96 -10.46 -49.20
C ILE A 351 31.73 -9.59 -48.87
N ARG A 352 31.77 -8.29 -49.19
CA ARG A 352 30.57 -7.43 -49.34
C ARG A 352 29.94 -7.71 -50.71
N PRO A 353 28.62 -7.51 -50.87
CA PRO A 353 28.23 -6.53 -51.89
C PRO A 353 27.12 -5.56 -51.47
N SER A 354 27.06 -4.49 -52.25
CA SER A 354 26.15 -3.34 -52.17
C SER A 354 24.73 -3.63 -52.66
N GLY A 355 23.79 -2.81 -52.18
CA GLY A 355 22.37 -2.97 -52.45
C GLY A 355 21.86 -2.59 -53.85
N ARG A 356 20.55 -2.78 -54.01
CA ARG A 356 19.60 -2.04 -54.88
C ARG A 356 18.20 -2.60 -54.62
N GLY A 357 17.20 -1.71 -54.45
CA GLY A 357 15.81 -2.05 -54.78
C GLY A 357 15.56 -1.84 -56.27
N PRO A 358 14.30 -1.79 -56.77
CA PRO A 358 13.03 -2.02 -56.07
C PRO A 358 12.09 -3.00 -56.82
N ARG A 359 10.91 -3.32 -56.26
CA ARG A 359 9.58 -3.11 -56.91
C ARG A 359 8.41 -3.70 -56.12
N ARG A 360 7.27 -2.99 -56.16
CA ARG A 360 5.95 -3.44 -55.67
C ARG A 360 5.33 -4.46 -56.64
N ARG A 361 4.52 -5.40 -56.12
CA ARG A 361 3.29 -5.88 -56.80
C ARG A 361 2.22 -6.25 -55.76
N ARG A 362 0.99 -5.78 -55.99
CA ARG A 362 -0.25 -6.23 -55.32
C ARG A 362 -0.91 -7.33 -56.15
N VAL A 363 -1.41 -8.39 -55.50
CA VAL A 363 -2.62 -9.18 -55.84
C VAL A 363 -3.09 -9.73 -54.47
N GLY A 364 -4.33 -9.51 -53.98
CA GLY A 364 -5.59 -10.13 -54.42
C GLY A 364 -5.74 -11.50 -53.72
N ALA A 365 -6.28 -11.59 -52.50
CA ALA A 365 -7.71 -11.65 -52.15
C ALA A 365 -8.44 -12.93 -52.62
N HIS A 366 -8.79 -13.85 -51.70
CA HIS A 366 -10.17 -14.38 -51.53
C HIS A 366 -10.36 -15.46 -50.43
N ARG A 367 -11.55 -15.40 -49.79
CA ARG A 367 -12.40 -16.49 -49.20
C ARG A 367 -11.87 -17.19 -47.93
N ARG A 368 -12.62 -17.18 -46.81
CA ARG A 368 -13.81 -18.01 -46.41
C ARG A 368 -13.43 -19.50 -46.25
N ALA A 369 -13.81 -20.25 -45.21
CA ALA A 369 -14.71 -20.00 -44.07
C ALA A 369 -14.42 -20.94 -42.86
N ALA A 370 -15.11 -20.68 -41.73
CA ALA A 370 -15.70 -21.61 -40.75
C ALA A 370 -15.66 -23.14 -41.05
N ASP A 371 -15.63 -24.10 -40.12
CA ASP A 371 -15.66 -24.18 -38.63
C ASP A 371 -15.56 -25.70 -38.27
N PRO A 372 -16.25 -26.28 -37.25
CA PRO A 372 -15.71 -26.73 -35.96
C PRO A 372 -15.37 -28.24 -35.86
N GLY A 373 -14.81 -28.69 -34.72
CA GLY A 373 -14.87 -30.12 -34.35
C GLY A 373 -14.01 -30.60 -33.16
N LEU A 374 -14.65 -30.97 -32.04
CA LEU A 374 -14.05 -31.73 -30.94
C LEU A 374 -13.56 -33.13 -31.36
N ARG A 375 -12.54 -33.67 -30.68
CA ARG A 375 -12.64 -35.00 -30.01
C ARG A 375 -11.51 -35.29 -29.00
N TRP A 376 -11.83 -36.17 -28.06
CA TRP A 376 -10.97 -36.64 -26.96
C TRP A 376 -10.09 -37.83 -27.35
N ALA A 377 -8.92 -37.99 -26.72
CA ALA A 377 -8.31 -39.30 -26.43
C ALA A 377 -7.28 -39.20 -25.27
N ARG A 378 -7.05 -40.30 -24.52
CA ARG A 378 -6.17 -40.38 -23.34
C ARG A 378 -4.99 -41.33 -23.55
N GLN A 379 -3.78 -40.92 -23.13
CA GLN A 379 -2.67 -41.77 -22.61
C GLN A 379 -2.07 -42.84 -23.58
N PRO A 380 -0.99 -43.61 -23.23
CA PRO A 380 -0.14 -43.60 -22.01
C PRO A 380 1.40 -43.48 -22.26
N ARG A 381 2.18 -43.55 -21.17
CA ARG A 381 3.66 -43.65 -21.13
C ARG A 381 4.17 -45.08 -21.41
N PRO A 382 5.46 -45.25 -21.75
CA PRO A 382 6.22 -46.45 -21.41
C PRO A 382 7.37 -46.21 -20.39
N ARG A 383 7.69 -47.25 -19.61
CA ARG A 383 8.93 -47.39 -18.80
C ARG A 383 9.82 -48.46 -19.46
N ARG A 384 11.15 -48.34 -19.32
CA ARG A 384 12.07 -49.51 -19.28
C ARG A 384 13.22 -49.31 -18.27
N ARG A 385 13.50 -50.36 -17.50
CA ARG A 385 14.81 -50.68 -16.87
C ARG A 385 15.50 -51.75 -17.78
N VAL A 386 16.74 -52.23 -17.61
CA VAL A 386 17.26 -53.12 -16.54
C VAL A 386 18.76 -53.46 -16.79
N HIS A 387 19.60 -53.44 -15.72
CA HIS A 387 20.91 -54.11 -15.37
C HIS A 387 22.07 -54.32 -16.41
N HIS A 388 23.34 -54.68 -16.08
CA HIS A 388 24.12 -55.17 -14.89
C HIS A 388 25.52 -54.47 -14.83
N ALA A 389 26.14 -54.06 -13.69
CA ALA A 389 26.88 -54.78 -12.59
C ALA A 389 28.33 -55.28 -12.96
N PRO A 390 29.26 -55.62 -12.01
CA PRO A 390 29.75 -54.91 -10.79
C PRO A 390 31.30 -55.02 -10.52
N ALA A 391 31.85 -54.37 -9.45
CA ALA A 391 33.17 -54.68 -8.85
C ALA A 391 33.29 -54.33 -7.33
N ARG A 392 34.32 -54.85 -6.62
CA ARG A 392 34.53 -54.84 -5.13
C ARG A 392 36.03 -54.51 -4.78
N ARG A 393 36.63 -54.53 -3.55
CA ARG A 393 36.29 -55.12 -2.21
C ARG A 393 37.21 -54.59 -1.04
N GLY A 394 36.64 -54.07 0.06
CA GLY A 394 37.24 -54.07 1.44
C GLY A 394 38.20 -52.91 1.82
N ARG A 395 38.64 -52.67 3.08
CA ARG A 395 38.36 -53.05 4.50
C ARG A 395 39.34 -52.18 5.37
N GLY A 396 39.05 -51.88 6.66
CA GLY A 396 39.89 -51.02 7.57
C GLY A 396 41.06 -51.77 8.26
N PRO A 397 41.52 -51.47 9.53
CA PRO A 397 41.10 -50.44 10.54
C PRO A 397 42.22 -49.84 11.48
N HIS A 398 41.81 -49.06 12.52
CA HIS A 398 42.41 -48.82 13.90
C HIS A 398 43.78 -48.11 14.19
N ALA A 399 43.73 -47.07 15.07
CA ALA A 399 44.54 -46.80 16.32
C ALA A 399 44.40 -45.29 16.72
N ARG A 400 43.96 -44.79 17.90
CA ARG A 400 44.34 -44.89 19.35
C ARG A 400 45.56 -44.03 19.83
N ARG A 401 45.27 -42.82 20.39
CA ARG A 401 45.71 -42.17 21.68
C ARG A 401 47.24 -42.12 22.08
N PRO A 402 47.75 -41.14 22.89
CA PRO A 402 47.26 -40.77 24.24
C PRO A 402 47.40 -39.27 24.69
N ARG A 403 47.44 -38.99 26.02
CA ARG A 403 47.26 -37.69 26.73
C ARG A 403 48.45 -37.29 27.65
N ALA A 404 48.77 -35.98 27.73
CA ALA A 404 49.13 -35.17 28.93
C ALA A 404 50.40 -35.61 29.76
N PRO A 405 50.80 -34.99 30.93
CA PRO A 405 50.27 -33.82 31.68
C PRO A 405 51.30 -32.85 32.39
N GLN A 406 50.79 -31.88 33.20
CA GLN A 406 51.42 -31.08 34.30
C GLN A 406 52.35 -29.88 33.95
N GLY A 407 52.37 -28.73 34.66
CA GLY A 407 51.43 -28.15 35.66
C GLY A 407 52.10 -27.23 36.72
N ALA A 408 51.51 -26.08 37.09
CA ALA A 408 51.86 -25.33 38.34
C ALA A 408 50.81 -24.28 38.80
N ARG A 409 50.61 -24.23 40.12
CA ARG A 409 49.61 -23.50 40.95
C ARG A 409 49.80 -21.96 40.96
N ARG A 410 48.78 -21.11 41.24
CA ARG A 410 48.29 -20.75 42.61
C ARG A 410 46.97 -19.93 42.62
N ARG A 411 46.35 -19.81 43.80
CA ARG A 411 45.01 -19.22 44.11
C ARG A 411 45.02 -17.70 44.32
N ARG A 412 43.88 -17.00 44.06
CA ARG A 412 43.19 -16.13 45.07
C ARG A 412 41.83 -15.53 44.61
N ARG A 413 40.85 -15.61 45.53
CA ARG A 413 39.69 -14.72 45.83
C ARG A 413 38.99 -13.93 44.70
N ASP A 414 37.78 -14.39 44.37
CA ASP A 414 36.50 -13.80 44.79
C ASP A 414 36.35 -12.25 44.83
N ARG A 415 35.49 -11.71 43.94
CA ARG A 415 34.39 -10.77 44.25
C ARG A 415 33.55 -10.46 43.00
N GLY A 416 32.23 -10.39 43.17
CA GLY A 416 31.28 -10.24 42.06
C GLY A 416 31.34 -8.89 41.32
N ARG A 417 30.91 -8.88 40.04
CA ARG A 417 30.78 -7.66 39.23
C ARG A 417 29.39 -7.57 38.61
N ARG A 418 28.59 -6.60 39.10
CA ARG A 418 27.37 -6.13 38.43
C ARG A 418 27.74 -5.55 37.06
N GLN A 419 26.97 -5.89 36.03
CA GLN A 419 27.12 -5.26 34.71
C GLN A 419 26.54 -3.84 34.76
N ARG A 420 27.20 -2.89 34.08
CA ARG A 420 26.64 -1.59 33.68
C ARG A 420 26.75 -1.48 32.16
N PRO A 421 25.77 -0.87 31.46
CA PRO A 421 25.76 -0.81 30.01
C PRO A 421 26.81 0.15 29.46
N GLY A 422 27.44 -0.22 28.34
CA GLY A 422 28.39 0.63 27.64
C GLY A 422 27.70 1.72 26.82
N ARG A 423 28.11 2.98 27.00
CA ARG A 423 27.76 4.07 26.08
C ARG A 423 28.57 3.92 24.79
N LEU A 424 27.89 3.81 23.65
CA LEU A 424 28.51 4.02 22.34
C LEU A 424 28.87 5.50 22.19
N ARG A 425 30.13 5.79 21.83
CA ARG A 425 30.55 7.12 21.37
C ARG A 425 30.26 7.25 19.86
N PRO A 426 29.64 8.34 19.39
CA PRO A 426 29.65 8.66 17.96
C PRO A 426 31.05 9.08 17.52
N ALA A 427 31.39 8.81 16.26
CA ALA A 427 32.64 9.24 15.66
C ALA A 427 32.64 10.76 15.41
N ARG A 428 33.80 11.41 15.59
CA ARG A 428 34.03 12.78 15.13
C ARG A 428 34.34 12.76 13.63
N GLY A 429 33.70 13.64 12.86
CA GLY A 429 34.00 13.84 11.44
C GLY A 429 33.26 15.05 10.86
N VAL A 430 34.02 16.15 10.68
CA VAL A 430 33.70 17.33 9.85
C VAL A 430 32.32 17.99 10.08
N ALA A 431 32.29 18.95 11.01
CA ALA A 431 31.17 19.88 11.18
C ALA A 431 31.69 21.28 11.53
N GLU A 432 32.23 21.99 10.52
CA GLU A 432 32.52 23.43 10.59
C GLU A 432 31.95 24.09 9.33
N GLY A 433 31.24 25.21 9.50
CA GLY A 433 30.66 25.96 8.37
C GLY A 433 29.32 25.46 7.82
N ARG A 434 28.37 25.03 8.67
CA ARG A 434 26.94 25.05 8.29
C ARG A 434 26.33 26.37 8.76
N ASP A 435 25.86 27.15 7.79
CA ASP A 435 25.18 28.42 7.98
C ASP A 435 23.93 28.24 8.85
N ALA A 436 23.72 29.13 9.83
CA ALA A 436 22.70 29.01 10.87
C ALA A 436 21.33 29.58 10.41
N ARG A 437 21.00 29.42 9.13
CA ARG A 437 19.70 29.82 8.57
C ARG A 437 18.67 28.71 8.80
N GLY A 438 17.51 29.10 9.35
CA GLY A 438 16.48 28.19 9.87
C GLY A 438 15.97 27.20 8.82
N HIS A 439 15.85 25.93 9.22
CA HIS A 439 15.56 24.81 8.34
C HIS A 439 14.06 24.63 8.10
N LEU A 440 13.57 25.06 6.94
CA LEU A 440 12.30 24.60 6.38
C LEU A 440 12.41 24.51 4.85
N MET A 441 11.50 23.71 4.27
CA MET A 441 11.24 23.71 2.84
C MET A 441 10.45 24.97 2.48
N GLU A 442 11.02 25.82 1.64
CA GLU A 442 10.35 26.98 1.08
C GLU A 442 9.47 26.56 -0.11
N VAL A 443 8.32 27.21 -0.26
CA VAL A 443 7.42 27.02 -1.39
C VAL A 443 7.17 28.38 -2.03
N VAL A 444 7.44 28.49 -3.32
CA VAL A 444 7.27 29.72 -4.09
C VAL A 444 6.24 29.47 -5.18
N VAL A 445 5.15 30.25 -5.12
CA VAL A 445 4.10 30.23 -6.14
C VAL A 445 4.35 31.39 -7.09
N VAL A 446 4.54 31.08 -8.37
CA VAL A 446 4.71 32.06 -9.46
C VAL A 446 3.51 32.02 -10.43
N PRO A 447 3.24 33.07 -11.22
CA PRO A 447 2.11 33.07 -12.15
C PRO A 447 2.24 31.99 -13.25
N THR A 448 3.44 31.84 -13.84
CA THR A 448 3.71 30.90 -14.95
C THR A 448 5.05 30.17 -14.79
N ALA A 449 5.31 29.17 -15.64
CA ALA A 449 6.58 28.44 -15.67
C ALA A 449 7.75 29.35 -16.08
N GLU A 450 7.47 30.33 -16.93
CA GLU A 450 8.41 31.35 -17.42
C GLU A 450 8.87 32.27 -16.28
N ASP A 451 7.97 32.64 -15.36
CA ASP A 451 8.29 33.47 -14.18
C ASP A 451 9.23 32.77 -13.18
N ALA A 452 9.25 31.44 -13.16
CA ALA A 452 10.19 30.68 -12.33
C ALA A 452 11.65 30.77 -12.82
N ALA A 453 11.85 30.97 -14.13
CA ALA A 453 13.17 30.96 -14.76
C ALA A 453 14.12 32.04 -14.21
N PRO A 454 13.77 33.35 -14.18
CA PRO A 454 14.67 34.38 -13.65
C PRO A 454 14.97 34.17 -12.16
N LEU A 455 13.97 33.79 -11.36
CA LEU A 455 14.14 33.58 -9.92
C LEU A 455 15.13 32.44 -9.60
N VAL A 456 15.06 31.34 -10.33
CA VAL A 456 16.00 30.22 -10.15
C VAL A 456 17.36 30.54 -10.79
N ALA A 457 17.39 31.32 -11.87
CA ALA A 457 18.64 31.83 -12.46
C ALA A 457 19.36 32.84 -11.55
N ASP A 458 18.66 33.57 -10.67
CA ASP A 458 19.26 34.40 -9.63
C ASP A 458 19.99 33.53 -8.59
N ALA A 459 19.43 32.39 -8.21
CA ALA A 459 20.09 31.43 -7.31
C ALA A 459 21.37 30.84 -7.93
N TYR A 460 21.36 30.52 -9.24
CA TYR A 460 22.56 30.13 -9.99
C TYR A 460 23.62 31.24 -10.01
N ARG A 461 23.24 32.47 -10.36
CA ARG A 461 24.12 33.64 -10.39
C ARG A 461 24.77 33.86 -9.02
N ALA A 462 23.96 33.99 -7.96
CA ALA A 462 24.44 34.23 -6.60
C ALA A 462 25.34 33.09 -6.07
N LEU A 463 25.12 31.85 -6.50
CA LEU A 463 26.01 30.73 -6.20
C LEU A 463 27.35 30.84 -6.94
N LEU A 464 27.32 31.05 -8.26
CA LEU A 464 28.51 31.06 -9.11
C LEU A 464 29.40 32.29 -8.87
N GLU A 465 28.82 33.46 -8.59
CA GLU A 465 29.57 34.66 -8.17
C GLU A 465 30.30 34.43 -6.83
N ARG A 466 29.68 33.72 -5.88
CA ARG A 466 30.27 33.39 -4.57
C ARG A 466 31.25 32.21 -4.64
N ARG A 467 31.02 31.26 -5.54
CA ARG A 467 31.82 30.04 -5.73
C ARG A 467 31.82 29.65 -7.22
N PRO A 468 32.77 30.16 -8.01
CA PRO A 468 32.84 29.85 -9.45
C PRO A 468 33.04 28.36 -9.75
N ASP A 469 33.60 27.61 -8.81
CA ASP A 469 33.82 26.16 -8.86
C ASP A 469 32.71 25.33 -8.18
N ALA A 470 31.50 25.88 -8.09
CA ALA A 470 30.34 25.17 -7.53
C ALA A 470 29.96 23.92 -8.33
N VAL A 471 29.37 22.95 -7.61
CA VAL A 471 28.88 21.70 -8.18
C VAL A 471 27.37 21.76 -8.38
N LEU A 472 26.93 21.63 -9.63
CA LEU A 472 25.56 21.81 -10.08
C LEU A 472 24.89 20.45 -10.35
N GLY A 473 23.65 20.28 -9.94
CA GLY A 473 22.82 19.13 -10.27
C GLY A 473 21.82 19.49 -11.35
N LEU A 474 21.91 18.83 -12.51
CA LEU A 474 21.08 19.13 -13.68
C LEU A 474 19.96 18.09 -13.89
N ALA A 475 18.82 18.57 -14.37
CA ALA A 475 17.63 17.78 -14.66
C ALA A 475 17.30 17.80 -16.16
N THR A 476 16.64 16.75 -16.65
CA THR A 476 16.23 16.64 -18.05
C THR A 476 14.72 16.78 -18.22
N GLY A 477 14.27 16.82 -19.48
CA GLY A 477 12.85 16.96 -19.83
C GLY A 477 12.43 18.42 -19.97
N SER A 478 11.12 18.65 -20.16
CA SER A 478 10.60 19.98 -20.53
C SER A 478 10.59 21.00 -19.38
N THR A 479 10.49 20.56 -18.13
CA THR A 479 10.36 21.45 -16.96
C THR A 479 11.52 22.45 -16.79
N PRO A 480 12.82 22.06 -16.91
CA PRO A 480 13.93 23.01 -16.77
C PRO A 480 14.24 23.85 -18.01
N LEU A 481 13.55 23.68 -19.14
CA LEU A 481 13.90 24.41 -20.39
C LEU A 481 13.85 25.95 -20.25
N PRO A 482 12.81 26.57 -19.64
CA PRO A 482 12.79 28.02 -19.46
C PRO A 482 13.97 28.54 -18.63
N LEU A 483 14.38 27.80 -17.60
CA LEU A 483 15.57 28.09 -16.80
C LEU A 483 16.84 28.01 -17.64
N TYR A 484 17.01 27.00 -18.49
CA TYR A 484 18.20 26.87 -19.34
C TYR A 484 18.29 28.00 -20.37
N TRP A 485 17.18 28.41 -20.98
CA TRP A 485 17.16 29.57 -21.88
C TRP A 485 17.54 30.88 -21.15
N GLU A 486 17.06 31.08 -19.92
CA GLU A 486 17.42 32.26 -19.12
C GLU A 486 18.89 32.23 -18.64
N LEU A 487 19.44 31.07 -18.26
CA LEU A 487 20.87 30.94 -17.95
C LEU A 487 21.76 31.22 -19.17
N ILE A 488 21.35 30.75 -20.35
CA ILE A 488 22.04 31.03 -21.63
C ILE A 488 21.97 32.53 -21.96
N ARG A 489 20.82 33.17 -21.77
CA ARG A 489 20.64 34.61 -21.98
C ARG A 489 21.59 35.39 -21.06
N ARG A 490 21.57 35.12 -19.76
CA ARG A 490 22.46 35.74 -18.77
C ARG A 490 23.94 35.49 -19.01
N HIS A 491 24.31 34.33 -19.55
CA HIS A 491 25.69 34.07 -19.98
C HIS A 491 26.12 35.02 -21.11
N ARG A 492 25.29 35.13 -22.15
CA ARG A 492 25.58 35.92 -23.36
C ARG A 492 25.49 37.43 -23.15
N GLU A 493 24.53 37.88 -22.34
CA GLU A 493 24.17 39.30 -22.20
C GLU A 493 24.70 39.93 -20.91
N GLU A 494 24.89 39.15 -19.85
CA GLU A 494 25.15 39.65 -18.49
C GLU A 494 26.38 39.02 -17.82
N GLY A 495 27.20 38.26 -18.57
CA GLY A 495 28.50 37.75 -18.14
C GLY A 495 28.48 36.59 -17.13
N LEU A 496 27.37 35.88 -16.97
CA LEU A 496 27.29 34.71 -16.08
C LEU A 496 28.18 33.56 -16.59
N SER A 497 29.25 33.21 -15.88
CA SER A 497 30.22 32.18 -16.31
C SER A 497 30.05 30.85 -15.56
N PHE A 498 30.19 29.76 -16.32
CA PHE A 498 30.19 28.36 -15.91
C PHE A 498 31.57 27.69 -16.08
N ALA A 499 32.59 28.41 -16.58
CA ALA A 499 33.90 27.84 -16.96
C ALA A 499 34.66 27.11 -15.86
N ARG A 500 34.36 27.38 -14.58
CA ARG A 500 34.94 26.66 -13.43
C ARG A 500 33.97 25.69 -12.76
N ALA A 501 32.68 25.76 -13.09
CA ALA A 501 31.65 24.95 -12.47
C ALA A 501 31.72 23.50 -12.97
N ARG A 502 31.22 22.56 -12.15
CA ARG A 502 31.07 21.15 -12.52
C ARG A 502 29.61 20.77 -12.42
N ALA A 503 29.16 19.80 -13.22
CA ALA A 503 27.77 19.37 -13.21
C ALA A 503 27.60 17.85 -13.17
N PHE A 504 26.54 17.41 -12.49
CA PHE A 504 26.12 16.02 -12.37
C PHE A 504 24.66 15.89 -12.81
N LEU A 505 24.37 14.92 -13.69
CA LEU A 505 23.01 14.61 -14.12
C LEU A 505 22.27 13.75 -13.09
N LEU A 506 20.94 13.83 -13.09
CA LEU A 506 20.10 12.96 -12.27
C LEU A 506 20.10 11.49 -12.74
N ASP A 507 20.10 11.26 -14.05
CA ASP A 507 19.92 9.95 -14.65
C ASP A 507 20.52 9.83 -16.07
N GLU A 508 20.63 8.60 -16.56
CA GLU A 508 20.95 8.27 -17.95
C GLU A 508 20.38 6.88 -18.30
N TYR A 509 19.99 6.67 -19.56
CA TYR A 509 19.55 5.36 -20.03
C TYR A 509 20.70 4.35 -20.17
N VAL A 510 20.44 3.09 -19.86
CA VAL A 510 21.43 2.02 -20.07
C VAL A 510 21.22 1.39 -21.45
N GLY A 511 22.30 1.31 -22.23
CA GLY A 511 22.33 0.61 -23.52
C GLY A 511 22.02 1.46 -24.76
N LEU A 512 21.85 2.78 -24.63
CA LEU A 512 21.87 3.68 -25.79
C LEU A 512 23.32 3.96 -26.21
N PRO A 513 23.63 3.99 -27.53
CA PRO A 513 24.98 4.28 -28.00
C PRO A 513 25.37 5.75 -27.77
N ASP A 514 26.67 6.03 -27.76
CA ASP A 514 27.20 7.39 -27.74
C ASP A 514 26.66 8.20 -28.94
N GLY A 515 26.32 9.46 -28.69
CA GLY A 515 25.70 10.34 -29.70
C GLY A 515 24.24 10.04 -30.05
N HIS A 516 23.57 9.07 -29.40
CA HIS A 516 22.13 8.88 -29.58
C HIS A 516 21.35 10.10 -29.05
N PRO A 517 20.41 10.70 -29.82
CA PRO A 517 19.76 11.96 -29.45
C PRO A 517 18.98 11.86 -28.13
N GLU A 518 18.28 10.73 -27.90
CA GLU A 518 17.50 10.50 -26.67
C GLU A 518 18.33 10.16 -25.41
N ARG A 519 19.66 10.31 -25.45
CA ARG A 519 20.49 10.24 -24.24
C ARG A 519 20.35 11.51 -23.41
N TYR A 520 20.31 11.38 -22.10
CA TYR A 520 20.19 12.53 -21.22
C TYR A 520 21.46 13.38 -21.20
N ARG A 521 22.63 12.77 -21.44
CA ARG A 521 23.88 13.52 -21.71
C ARG A 521 23.82 14.33 -23.01
N ALA A 522 23.11 13.85 -24.03
CA ALA A 522 22.93 14.54 -25.31
C ALA A 522 21.90 15.67 -25.21
N PHE A 523 20.79 15.47 -24.49
CA PHE A 523 19.82 16.51 -24.17
C PHE A 523 20.48 17.72 -23.49
N ILE A 524 21.28 17.49 -22.44
CA ILE A 524 22.00 18.58 -21.75
C ILE A 524 23.08 19.22 -22.63
N ALA A 525 23.68 18.46 -23.55
CA ALA A 525 24.63 19.01 -24.51
C ALA A 525 23.95 20.01 -25.47
N GLU A 526 22.75 19.68 -25.94
CA GLU A 526 21.96 20.52 -26.85
C GLU A 526 21.37 21.74 -26.14
N GLU A 527 20.65 21.53 -25.03
CA GLU A 527 19.81 22.55 -24.39
C GLU A 527 20.58 23.52 -23.47
N LEU A 528 21.84 23.21 -23.11
CA LEU A 528 22.63 24.05 -22.20
C LEU A 528 24.12 24.12 -22.55
N GLU A 529 24.82 22.99 -22.60
CA GLU A 529 26.30 22.95 -22.63
C GLU A 529 26.91 23.71 -23.81
N ARG A 530 26.39 23.52 -25.03
CA ARG A 530 26.88 24.21 -26.23
C ARG A 530 26.57 25.71 -26.29
N HIS A 531 25.90 26.24 -25.27
CA HIS A 531 25.41 27.62 -25.24
C HIS A 531 26.00 28.44 -24.09
N VAL A 532 26.81 27.80 -23.22
CA VAL A 532 27.56 28.41 -22.13
C VAL A 532 29.02 27.92 -22.15
N ASP A 533 29.85 28.42 -21.24
CA ASP A 533 31.31 28.26 -21.24
C ASP A 533 31.83 27.12 -20.33
N PHE A 534 31.05 26.07 -20.07
CA PHE A 534 31.52 24.91 -19.29
C PHE A 534 32.84 24.35 -19.86
N ALA A 535 33.78 24.00 -18.97
CA ALA A 535 35.01 23.32 -19.37
C ALA A 535 34.71 21.93 -19.98
N PRO A 536 35.57 21.42 -20.89
CA PRO A 536 35.46 20.05 -21.37
C PRO A 536 35.40 19.05 -20.20
N ASP A 537 34.55 18.03 -20.34
CA ASP A 537 34.29 16.99 -19.34
C ASP A 537 33.77 17.48 -17.97
N ALA A 538 33.35 18.75 -17.85
CA ALA A 538 32.79 19.29 -16.61
C ALA A 538 31.42 18.69 -16.23
N ILE A 539 30.68 18.16 -17.21
CA ILE A 539 29.33 17.58 -17.02
C ILE A 539 29.41 16.04 -17.10
N LEU A 540 29.11 15.37 -15.97
CA LEU A 540 29.15 13.92 -15.84
C LEU A 540 27.75 13.31 -15.62
N GLY A 541 27.35 12.36 -16.46
CA GLY A 541 26.18 11.51 -16.24
C GLY A 541 26.51 10.23 -15.45
N PRO A 542 25.53 9.57 -14.81
CA PRO A 542 25.81 8.35 -14.05
C PRO A 542 26.24 7.17 -14.94
N GLY A 543 25.92 7.20 -16.23
CA GLY A 543 26.43 6.24 -17.22
C GLY A 543 27.90 6.43 -17.61
N ASP A 544 28.48 7.60 -17.34
CA ASP A 544 29.85 7.94 -17.76
C ASP A 544 30.90 7.56 -16.68
N ALA A 545 30.46 7.19 -15.47
CA ALA A 545 31.31 6.93 -14.32
C ALA A 545 31.75 5.47 -14.13
N GLY A 546 31.33 4.53 -14.98
CA GLY A 546 31.71 3.12 -14.87
C GLY A 546 31.31 2.27 -16.07
N SER A 547 32.12 1.26 -16.40
CA SER A 547 31.91 0.37 -17.56
C SER A 547 30.87 -0.73 -17.33
N ASP A 548 30.58 -1.09 -16.08
CA ASP A 548 29.46 -1.98 -15.71
C ASP A 548 28.33 -1.15 -15.07
N PRO A 549 27.08 -1.18 -15.60
CA PRO A 549 25.93 -0.52 -15.00
C PRO A 549 25.62 -0.92 -13.55
N LEU A 550 26.11 -2.06 -13.04
CA LEU A 550 25.96 -2.44 -11.64
C LEU A 550 26.92 -1.66 -10.71
N ASP A 551 28.13 -1.36 -11.18
CA ASP A 551 29.17 -0.65 -10.41
C ASP A 551 29.17 0.88 -10.65
N ALA A 552 28.51 1.33 -11.73
CA ALA A 552 28.39 2.75 -12.08
C ALA A 552 27.76 3.60 -10.95
N GLY A 553 26.78 3.07 -10.20
CA GLY A 553 26.15 3.77 -9.07
C GLY A 553 27.15 4.13 -7.96
N PRO A 554 27.84 3.15 -7.35
CA PRO A 554 28.92 3.41 -6.38
C PRO A 554 30.07 4.27 -6.91
N ALA A 555 30.39 4.22 -8.21
CA ALA A 555 31.40 5.09 -8.82
C ALA A 555 30.93 6.55 -8.90
N TYR A 556 29.68 6.78 -9.31
CA TYR A 556 29.08 8.11 -9.37
C TYR A 556 28.96 8.77 -7.99
N GLU A 557 28.57 8.01 -6.96
CA GLU A 557 28.58 8.46 -5.55
C GLU A 557 29.97 8.82 -5.02
N ARG A 558 31.06 8.29 -5.62
CA ARG A 558 32.43 8.74 -5.33
C ARG A 558 32.75 10.03 -6.06
N ALA A 559 32.47 10.10 -7.37
CA ALA A 559 32.71 11.29 -8.18
C ALA A 559 32.02 12.55 -7.62
N ILE A 560 30.75 12.44 -7.18
CA ILE A 560 30.01 13.53 -6.52
C ILE A 560 30.73 13.97 -5.23
N ARG A 561 31.20 13.02 -4.40
CA ARG A 561 31.89 13.32 -3.13
C ARG A 561 33.27 13.93 -3.35
N GLU A 562 34.01 13.45 -4.33
CA GLU A 562 35.33 13.96 -4.74
C GLU A 562 35.22 15.36 -5.36
N ALA A 563 34.07 15.71 -5.95
CA ALA A 563 33.76 17.07 -6.38
C ALA A 563 33.36 18.02 -5.21
N GLY A 564 33.13 17.52 -3.99
CA GLY A 564 32.74 18.31 -2.81
C GLY A 564 31.25 18.25 -2.42
N GLY A 565 30.48 17.36 -3.08
CA GLY A 565 29.02 17.28 -2.96
C GLY A 565 28.29 18.29 -3.87
N ILE A 566 27.02 18.04 -4.18
CA ILE A 566 26.22 18.94 -5.03
C ILE A 566 25.79 20.17 -4.23
N ASP A 567 26.04 21.36 -4.76
CA ASP A 567 25.73 22.64 -4.11
C ASP A 567 24.30 23.10 -4.42
N LEU A 568 23.88 22.96 -5.68
CA LEU A 568 22.54 23.33 -6.14
C LEU A 568 22.00 22.24 -7.08
N GLN A 569 20.98 21.49 -6.63
CA GLN A 569 20.36 20.41 -7.37
C GLN A 569 19.00 20.84 -7.92
N ILE A 570 18.86 20.95 -9.24
CA ILE A 570 17.57 21.14 -9.90
C ILE A 570 16.85 19.80 -10.04
N LEU A 571 15.55 19.81 -9.80
CA LEU A 571 14.66 18.64 -9.82
C LEU A 571 13.38 19.00 -10.57
N GLY A 572 12.80 18.03 -11.29
CA GLY A 572 11.43 18.12 -11.80
C GLY A 572 10.53 17.10 -11.11
N ILE A 573 9.28 17.47 -10.81
CA ILE A 573 8.28 16.54 -10.24
C ILE A 573 7.44 15.85 -11.32
N GLY A 574 7.30 14.53 -11.23
CA GLY A 574 6.34 13.74 -12.01
C GLY A 574 4.90 13.83 -11.51
N THR A 575 3.91 13.47 -12.33
CA THR A 575 2.48 13.47 -11.94
C THR A 575 2.14 12.48 -10.81
N ASP A 576 3.03 11.52 -10.53
CA ASP A 576 2.98 10.57 -9.42
C ASP A 576 4.05 10.85 -8.34
N GLY A 577 4.62 12.06 -8.35
CA GLY A 577 5.61 12.51 -7.38
C GLY A 577 6.98 11.87 -7.50
N HIS A 578 7.34 11.24 -8.63
CA HIS A 578 8.71 10.80 -8.86
C HIS A 578 9.67 11.99 -9.00
N LEU A 579 10.94 11.76 -8.60
CA LEU A 579 12.09 12.63 -8.86
C LEU A 579 13.13 11.79 -9.62
N ALA A 580 13.56 12.22 -10.81
CA ALA A 580 14.34 11.36 -11.72
C ALA A 580 13.60 10.01 -11.93
N PHE A 581 14.30 8.90 -12.15
CA PHE A 581 13.68 7.57 -12.15
C PHE A 581 13.39 6.97 -10.75
N ASN A 582 13.35 7.79 -9.69
CA ASN A 582 12.83 7.37 -8.37
C ASN A 582 11.30 7.36 -8.37
N MET A 583 10.73 6.41 -9.11
CA MET A 583 9.29 6.11 -9.18
C MET A 583 8.70 5.72 -7.81
N PRO A 584 7.36 5.79 -7.61
CA PRO A 584 6.68 5.30 -6.42
C PRO A 584 7.18 3.94 -5.94
N MET A 585 7.21 3.77 -4.61
CA MET A 585 7.83 2.67 -3.87
C MET A 585 9.36 2.57 -3.97
N SER A 586 10.05 3.59 -4.49
CA SER A 586 11.50 3.71 -4.31
C SER A 586 11.84 4.02 -2.85
N SER A 587 12.90 3.41 -2.31
CA SER A 587 13.33 3.65 -0.93
C SER A 587 13.73 5.12 -0.75
N LEU A 588 13.21 5.76 0.30
CA LEU A 588 13.58 7.12 0.70
C LEU A 588 15.08 7.24 1.03
N GLY A 589 15.69 6.15 1.51
CA GLY A 589 17.13 6.02 1.73
C GLY A 589 17.92 5.50 0.53
N SER A 590 17.36 5.53 -0.70
CA SER A 590 18.04 4.99 -1.88
C SER A 590 19.25 5.83 -2.32
N ARG A 591 20.28 5.15 -2.81
CA ARG A 591 21.47 5.74 -3.43
C ARG A 591 21.43 5.57 -4.95
N THR A 592 22.43 6.13 -5.65
CA THR A 592 22.58 6.00 -7.10
C THR A 592 22.67 4.52 -7.49
N ARG A 593 21.83 4.10 -8.45
CA ARG A 593 21.65 2.68 -8.77
C ARG A 593 21.13 2.44 -10.18
N LEU A 594 21.35 1.23 -10.67
CA LEU A 594 20.60 0.65 -11.77
C LEU A 594 19.13 0.47 -11.38
N LYS A 595 18.22 0.92 -12.23
CA LYS A 595 16.77 0.87 -12.02
C LYS A 595 16.09 0.34 -13.28
N THR A 596 15.29 -0.71 -13.12
CA THR A 596 14.41 -1.21 -14.19
C THR A 596 13.24 -0.26 -14.38
N LEU A 597 12.99 0.15 -15.62
CA LEU A 597 11.88 1.01 -16.00
C LEU A 597 10.58 0.22 -16.07
N THR A 598 9.50 0.77 -15.51
CA THR A 598 8.20 0.08 -15.56
C THR A 598 7.61 0.12 -16.98
N PRO A 599 6.71 -0.81 -17.34
CA PRO A 599 5.99 -0.74 -18.60
C PRO A 599 5.18 0.55 -18.79
N ARG A 600 4.80 1.23 -17.69
CA ARG A 600 4.16 2.56 -17.73
C ARG A 600 5.17 3.61 -18.17
N THR A 601 6.28 3.74 -17.46
CA THR A 601 7.37 4.69 -17.77
C THR A 601 7.88 4.52 -19.20
N ARG A 602 8.04 3.28 -19.68
CA ARG A 602 8.43 3.03 -21.08
C ARG A 602 7.38 3.52 -22.06
N ARG A 603 6.07 3.36 -21.80
CA ARG A 603 5.01 3.92 -22.66
C ARG A 603 4.97 5.44 -22.62
N ASP A 604 5.11 6.04 -21.45
CA ASP A 604 5.10 7.50 -21.27
C ASP A 604 6.29 8.15 -22.00
N ASN A 605 7.45 7.48 -22.01
CA ASN A 605 8.66 7.91 -22.70
C ASN A 605 8.71 7.52 -24.20
N ALA A 606 7.85 6.60 -24.67
CA ALA A 606 7.84 6.14 -26.06
C ALA A 606 7.65 7.28 -27.08
N ARG A 607 7.01 8.39 -26.69
CA ARG A 607 6.89 9.61 -27.50
C ARG A 607 8.24 10.15 -28.00
N PHE A 608 9.30 9.99 -27.22
CA PHE A 608 10.67 10.40 -27.57
C PHE A 608 11.34 9.40 -28.53
N PHE A 609 10.94 8.13 -28.48
CA PHE A 609 11.50 7.05 -29.31
C PHE A 609 10.67 6.79 -30.59
N GLY A 610 9.94 7.80 -31.07
CA GLY A 610 9.11 7.73 -32.27
C GLY A 610 7.77 7.01 -32.08
N GLY A 611 7.25 6.96 -30.85
CA GLY A 611 6.03 6.24 -30.47
C GLY A 611 6.23 4.75 -30.19
N ASP A 612 7.42 4.21 -30.41
CA ASP A 612 7.74 2.80 -30.24
C ASP A 612 8.26 2.50 -28.83
N VAL A 613 7.50 1.72 -28.06
CA VAL A 613 7.85 1.34 -26.69
C VAL A 613 9.05 0.38 -26.63
N ASP A 614 9.27 -0.42 -27.67
CA ASP A 614 10.34 -1.43 -27.69
C ASP A 614 11.71 -0.80 -27.99
N ARG A 615 11.72 0.40 -28.56
CA ARG A 615 12.91 1.25 -28.68
C ARG A 615 13.28 1.96 -27.38
N VAL A 616 12.36 2.07 -26.41
CA VAL A 616 12.67 2.64 -25.10
C VAL A 616 13.46 1.63 -24.26
N PRO A 617 14.64 1.99 -23.74
CA PRO A 617 15.44 1.10 -22.90
C PRO A 617 14.66 0.52 -21.72
N THR A 618 15.09 -0.65 -21.24
CA THR A 618 14.46 -1.34 -20.10
C THR A 618 15.03 -0.92 -18.76
N GLN A 619 16.18 -0.24 -18.76
CA GLN A 619 16.95 0.13 -17.59
C GLN A 619 17.53 1.54 -17.72
N CYS A 620 17.72 2.19 -16.58
CA CYS A 620 18.40 3.47 -16.44
C CYS A 620 19.32 3.42 -15.22
N LEU A 621 20.32 4.29 -15.21
CA LEU A 621 21.01 4.69 -13.99
C LEU A 621 20.33 5.96 -13.46
N THR A 622 20.15 6.05 -12.15
CA THR A 622 19.50 7.22 -11.52
C THR A 622 20.15 7.47 -10.17
N GLN A 623 20.38 8.74 -9.85
CA GLN A 623 20.61 9.20 -8.48
C GLN A 623 19.48 8.70 -7.57
N GLY A 624 19.81 8.39 -6.32
CA GLY A 624 18.83 7.98 -5.31
C GLY A 624 18.26 9.16 -4.55
N LEU A 625 17.17 8.92 -3.83
CA LEU A 625 16.54 9.96 -3.01
C LEU A 625 17.48 10.46 -1.89
N ALA A 626 18.31 9.58 -1.31
CA ALA A 626 19.34 9.97 -0.36
C ALA A 626 20.57 10.64 -1.02
N THR A 627 20.79 10.43 -2.32
CA THR A 627 21.81 11.17 -3.09
C THR A 627 21.37 12.61 -3.28
N ILE A 628 20.10 12.82 -3.66
CA ILE A 628 19.47 14.14 -3.80
C ILE A 628 19.45 14.87 -2.44
N LEU A 629 19.14 14.16 -1.34
CA LEU A 629 19.15 14.72 0.02
C LEU A 629 20.53 15.16 0.53
N ASP A 630 21.62 14.67 -0.05
CA ASP A 630 22.98 15.09 0.34
C ASP A 630 23.41 16.42 -0.32
N SER A 631 22.56 17.01 -1.19
CA SER A 631 22.83 18.32 -1.78
C SER A 631 22.73 19.46 -0.76
N ARG A 632 23.40 20.60 -1.00
CA ARG A 632 23.30 21.76 -0.10
C ARG A 632 22.01 22.54 -0.29
N HIS A 633 21.46 22.56 -1.51
CA HIS A 633 20.22 23.22 -1.86
C HIS A 633 19.53 22.41 -2.97
N ALA A 634 18.30 21.97 -2.73
CA ALA A 634 17.49 21.29 -3.73
C ALA A 634 16.35 22.20 -4.19
N ILE A 635 16.29 22.53 -5.48
CA ILE A 635 15.18 23.29 -6.07
C ILE A 635 14.32 22.36 -6.91
N LEU A 636 13.06 22.20 -6.51
CA LEU A 636 12.05 21.42 -7.23
C LEU A 636 11.17 22.34 -8.08
N LEU A 637 11.09 22.03 -9.38
CA LEU A 637 10.24 22.71 -10.33
C LEU A 637 8.99 21.86 -10.65
N GLY A 638 7.81 22.47 -10.59
CA GLY A 638 6.54 21.80 -10.85
C GLY A 638 5.49 22.71 -11.48
N PHE A 639 5.25 22.55 -12.78
CA PHE A 639 4.33 23.40 -13.54
C PHE A 639 3.17 22.61 -14.16
N GLY A 640 2.01 23.26 -14.27
CA GLY A 640 0.77 22.80 -14.89
C GLY A 640 -0.10 21.92 -13.98
N ARG A 641 -1.43 22.02 -14.16
CA ARG A 641 -2.44 21.43 -13.25
C ARG A 641 -2.33 19.92 -13.06
N ALA A 642 -1.77 19.21 -14.03
CA ALA A 642 -1.48 17.79 -13.92
C ALA A 642 -0.51 17.43 -12.78
N LYS A 643 0.28 18.40 -12.28
CA LYS A 643 1.23 18.22 -11.17
C LYS A 643 0.63 18.52 -9.79
N ALA A 644 -0.51 19.22 -9.70
CA ALA A 644 -1.05 19.69 -8.42
C ALA A 644 -1.23 18.59 -7.34
N PRO A 645 -1.75 17.37 -7.66
CA PRO A 645 -1.84 16.30 -6.67
C PRO A 645 -0.48 15.82 -6.14
N ALA A 646 0.55 15.86 -7.00
CA ALA A 646 1.91 15.46 -6.66
C ALA A 646 2.63 16.55 -5.85
N VAL A 647 2.44 17.81 -6.21
CA VAL A 647 2.94 18.98 -5.46
C VAL A 647 2.35 18.99 -4.05
N ARG A 648 1.01 18.93 -3.91
CA ARG A 648 0.37 18.83 -2.59
C ARG A 648 0.89 17.65 -1.78
N ALA A 649 1.00 16.47 -2.38
CA ALA A 649 1.50 15.29 -1.68
C ALA A 649 2.99 15.37 -1.30
N ALA A 650 3.80 16.14 -2.03
CA ALA A 650 5.21 16.39 -1.72
C ALA A 650 5.40 17.48 -0.65
N VAL A 651 4.57 18.52 -0.69
CA VAL A 651 4.68 19.70 0.19
C VAL A 651 3.97 19.49 1.52
N GLU A 652 2.68 19.14 1.49
CA GLU A 652 1.77 19.09 2.65
C GLU A 652 1.42 17.64 3.06
N GLY A 653 1.66 16.67 2.18
CA GLY A 653 1.39 15.26 2.43
C GLY A 653 2.37 14.62 3.41
N ALA A 654 1.98 13.48 3.99
CA ALA A 654 2.89 12.71 4.85
C ALA A 654 4.06 12.12 4.04
N LEU A 655 5.28 12.18 4.62
CA LEU A 655 6.49 11.52 4.13
C LEU A 655 6.21 10.07 3.72
N SER A 656 6.32 9.76 2.43
CA SER A 656 5.88 8.48 1.89
C SER A 656 6.65 8.05 0.65
N ALA A 657 7.11 6.80 0.63
CA ALA A 657 7.66 6.19 -0.58
C ALA A 657 6.63 6.11 -1.74
N ARG A 658 5.32 6.26 -1.47
CA ARG A 658 4.28 6.39 -2.51
C ARG A 658 4.40 7.69 -3.30
N TRP A 659 4.87 8.76 -2.66
CA TRP A 659 5.09 10.08 -3.24
C TRP A 659 6.56 10.48 -3.04
N PRO A 660 7.50 9.94 -3.84
CA PRO A 660 8.94 10.08 -3.63
C PRO A 660 9.44 11.51 -3.33
N ALA A 661 8.85 12.52 -3.97
CA ALA A 661 9.16 13.94 -3.75
C ALA A 661 8.89 14.44 -2.32
N SER A 662 8.01 13.80 -1.54
CA SER A 662 7.81 14.10 -0.11
C SER A 662 9.08 13.95 0.74
N VAL A 663 10.11 13.26 0.22
CA VAL A 663 11.42 13.17 0.86
C VAL A 663 12.07 14.55 1.07
N LEU A 664 11.76 15.55 0.24
CA LEU A 664 12.33 16.90 0.33
C LEU A 664 11.92 17.65 1.61
N GLN A 665 10.86 17.22 2.30
CA GLN A 665 10.51 17.69 3.65
C GLN A 665 11.62 17.42 4.69
N LEU A 666 12.54 16.48 4.40
CA LEU A 666 13.71 16.19 5.22
C LEU A 666 14.97 16.94 4.79
N HIS A 667 14.93 17.70 3.69
CA HIS A 667 16.07 18.43 3.18
C HIS A 667 16.34 19.68 4.04
N PRO A 668 17.59 19.95 4.47
CA PRO A 668 17.88 21.09 5.35
C PRO A 668 17.70 22.47 4.70
N HIS A 669 17.60 22.52 3.37
CA HIS A 669 17.38 23.71 2.54
C HIS A 669 16.80 23.30 1.18
N ALA A 670 15.48 23.27 1.04
CA ALA A 670 14.81 22.95 -0.23
C ALA A 670 13.82 24.04 -0.62
N THR A 671 13.73 24.33 -1.91
CA THR A 671 12.79 25.30 -2.47
C THR A 671 11.91 24.60 -3.49
N VAL A 672 10.59 24.77 -3.40
CA VAL A 672 9.61 24.20 -4.31
C VAL A 672 8.99 25.35 -5.12
N VAL A 673 9.39 25.52 -6.36
CA VAL A 673 8.89 26.57 -7.26
C VAL A 673 7.82 25.97 -8.17
N VAL A 674 6.60 26.51 -8.08
CA VAL A 674 5.41 25.99 -8.75
C VAL A 674 4.58 27.12 -9.37
N ASP A 675 3.90 26.83 -10.47
CA ASP A 675 2.95 27.78 -11.04
C ASP A 675 1.59 27.74 -10.31
N GLU A 676 0.75 28.74 -10.52
CA GLU A 676 -0.63 28.82 -9.99
C GLU A 676 -1.44 27.54 -10.25
N GLU A 677 -1.22 26.89 -11.39
CA GLU A 677 -1.90 25.64 -11.76
C GLU A 677 -1.46 24.44 -10.92
N ALA A 678 -0.16 24.29 -10.65
CA ALA A 678 0.40 23.22 -9.83
C ALA A 678 0.27 23.52 -8.32
N ALA A 679 0.16 24.79 -7.94
CA ALA A 679 -0.19 25.21 -6.58
C ALA A 679 -1.69 25.00 -6.25
N ALA A 680 -2.56 24.82 -7.25
CA ALA A 680 -4.02 24.82 -7.10
C ALA A 680 -4.65 23.70 -6.23
N GLU A 681 -3.87 22.77 -5.68
CA GLU A 681 -4.33 21.84 -4.63
C GLU A 681 -3.77 22.17 -3.24
N LEU A 682 -2.75 23.03 -3.09
CA LEU A 682 -2.16 23.36 -1.79
C LEU A 682 -3.19 24.02 -0.86
N GLU A 683 -3.30 23.53 0.36
CA GLU A 683 -4.17 24.06 1.41
C GLU A 683 -3.61 25.35 2.00
N PHE A 684 -2.28 25.47 2.10
CA PHE A 684 -1.58 26.60 2.70
C PHE A 684 -0.99 27.58 1.67
N VAL A 685 -1.58 27.65 0.46
CA VAL A 685 -1.07 28.46 -0.66
C VAL A 685 -0.84 29.93 -0.30
N ASP A 686 -1.76 30.55 0.46
CA ASP A 686 -1.63 31.95 0.88
C ASP A 686 -0.54 32.14 1.95
N HIS A 687 -0.36 31.17 2.85
CA HIS A 687 0.76 31.19 3.81
C HIS A 687 2.12 31.14 3.08
N TYR A 688 2.23 30.36 1.99
CA TYR A 688 3.45 30.32 1.19
C TYR A 688 3.70 31.65 0.46
N ARG A 689 2.66 32.26 -0.12
CA ARG A 689 2.73 33.60 -0.71
C ARG A 689 3.18 34.66 0.30
N ASP A 690 2.53 34.72 1.47
CA ASP A 690 2.84 35.69 2.52
C ASP A 690 4.26 35.50 3.05
N THR A 691 4.70 34.25 3.25
CA THR A 691 6.06 33.94 3.73
C THR A 691 7.13 34.34 2.71
N PHE A 692 6.90 34.11 1.42
CA PHE A 692 7.82 34.50 0.36
C PHE A 692 7.83 36.02 0.12
N ALA A 693 6.66 36.67 0.12
CA ALA A 693 6.54 38.13 -0.03
C ALA A 693 7.11 38.89 1.17
N GLY A 694 7.03 38.33 2.38
CA GLY A 694 7.64 38.85 3.59
C GLY A 694 9.14 38.55 3.75
N LYS A 695 9.77 37.85 2.80
CA LYS A 695 11.18 37.43 2.89
C LYS A 695 12.10 38.67 2.83
N PRO A 696 13.03 38.86 3.79
CA PRO A 696 13.95 39.99 3.80
C PRO A 696 14.70 40.21 2.47
N ALA A 697 14.78 41.46 2.04
CA ALA A 697 15.49 41.84 0.82
C ALA A 697 16.95 41.34 0.86
N GLY A 698 17.34 40.60 -0.17
CA GLY A 698 18.67 39.97 -0.28
C GLY A 698 18.78 38.54 0.26
N GLN A 699 17.71 37.95 0.82
CA GLN A 699 17.77 36.56 1.32
C GLN A 699 17.75 35.48 0.20
N GLY A 700 17.48 35.85 -1.06
CA GLY A 700 17.55 34.96 -2.24
C GLY A 700 16.50 33.85 -2.25
N LEU A 701 16.75 32.79 -3.04
CA LEU A 701 16.16 31.46 -2.80
C LEU A 701 17.01 30.73 -1.75
#